data_AF-A0A1B8C628-F1
#
_entry.id   AF-A0A1B8C628-F1
#
_cell.length_a   1.000
_cell.length_b   1.000
_cell.length_c   1.000
_cell.angle_alpha   90.00
_cell.angle_beta   90.00
_cell.angle_gamma   90.00
#
_symmetry.space_group_name_H-M   'P 1'
#
loop_
_entity.id
_entity.type
_entity.pdbx_description
1 polymer ?
#
loop_
_entity_poly.entity_id
_entity_poly.type
_entity_poly.pdbx_seq_one_letter_code
_entity_poly.pdbx_strand_id
1 'polypeptide(L)'
;MSERGSSLQYHRSEGSSSRSISEMSVDSDYIPEFSLGMRPETKQLYRPDDRSTWDEWNPGNIRANAEAGSFAQECALIVRREPHPSNNNQAALHSITVQSPLIKKVLEGTFEGFEGLNTQLKQLTFKAPFHPFYYRWHRFEKLRQDQQDQDTKNHLDLLYAILSKEILPHIEVMEDLTKNKVISFDYLWTIFSPEMEVYTKIDGHDRIVLLRDSRYGANMSGEYFSLECRYIDCDGSRFGYVETSLEINSFDGVKKLVGLDAFPSHLHPDVEGLVGRLHARGNNLEQLNGFHHMSYSGFYTARSSRQVRKRHVESGRIIIDPHTFNIYGMPGPNLELIESDAPTDSADDKLFGGIYNVIYKATSQAFHEYGNVLKKFEKHRKGTKTLSSKQRLLCTPVVRGYCLTSKSWAEFDIENVGPVRWSENAFARLVLPHGYKDIIRAFVQEQLSRDDGFDDIISGKGLGFIMLLSGDPGVGKTLTAESVAEEMHQPLYSMSAGELGETAAEVEDSLELVLELTSKWNAILLLDECDMFLETRTTADIRRNRLISIFLKKLEYYRGVMFLTSNRISDFDPAFESRIHLTVHYPALDTDSRLHIWKTFVRMGNSDSRLSDKDLATLAENEINGRQIKNIIKTGRLLSKQQKVPLGMEHVEMVLKVKRGDFR
;
A
#
# COMPACT_ATOMS: atom_id res chain seq x y z
N MET A 1 -23.15 9.05 -56.20
CA MET A 1 -21.77 9.35 -56.62
C MET A 1 -20.87 9.10 -55.42
N SER A 2 -19.84 8.28 -55.63
CA SER A 2 -18.98 7.64 -54.64
C SER A 2 -17.71 8.42 -54.34
N GLU A 3 -17.17 8.27 -53.13
CA GLU A 3 -15.75 7.97 -52.81
C GLU A 3 -15.59 7.94 -51.27
N ARG A 4 -15.49 6.76 -50.64
CA ARG A 4 -14.31 5.88 -50.43
C ARG A 4 -13.33 6.38 -49.36
N GLY A 5 -13.55 5.92 -48.14
CA GLY A 5 -12.47 5.58 -47.21
C GLY A 5 -12.14 4.08 -47.34
N SER A 6 -10.89 3.70 -47.13
CA SER A 6 -10.54 2.29 -46.88
C SER A 6 -9.48 2.17 -45.78
N SER A 7 -9.87 1.41 -44.77
CA SER A 7 -9.05 0.72 -43.78
C SER A 7 -8.73 -0.67 -44.31
N LEU A 8 -7.48 -1.14 -44.21
CA LEU A 8 -7.13 -2.52 -44.51
C LEU A 8 -6.33 -3.14 -43.36
N GLN A 9 -6.97 -4.09 -42.69
CA GLN A 9 -6.37 -5.12 -41.84
C GLN A 9 -5.80 -6.23 -42.71
N TYR A 10 -4.64 -6.78 -42.29
CA TYR A 10 -3.99 -7.93 -42.92
C TYR A 10 -4.49 -9.25 -42.33
N HIS A 11 -4.93 -10.17 -43.20
CA HIS A 11 -5.10 -11.59 -42.89
C HIS A 11 -3.99 -12.43 -43.52
N ARG A 12 -3.57 -13.46 -42.78
CA ARG A 12 -2.62 -14.53 -43.16
C ARG A 12 -3.18 -15.43 -44.27
N SER A 13 -2.28 -15.95 -45.11
CA SER A 13 -2.48 -17.20 -45.85
C SER A 13 -1.20 -18.03 -45.85
N GLU A 14 -1.29 -19.28 -45.39
CA GLU A 14 -0.30 -20.34 -45.58
C GLU A 14 -0.43 -20.99 -46.97
N GLY A 15 0.65 -21.57 -47.51
CA GLY A 15 0.57 -22.71 -48.43
C GLY A 15 1.37 -22.68 -49.74
N SER A 16 2.61 -23.21 -49.68
CA SER A 16 3.24 -24.12 -50.66
C SER A 16 3.33 -23.75 -52.17
N SER A 17 4.57 -23.61 -52.69
CA SER A 17 5.05 -24.52 -53.76
C SER A 17 6.58 -24.49 -53.91
N SER A 18 7.15 -25.69 -53.98
CA SER A 18 8.54 -26.01 -54.27
C SER A 18 8.87 -25.90 -55.77
N ARG A 19 10.02 -25.31 -56.14
CA ARG A 19 10.88 -25.77 -57.24
C ARG A 19 12.22 -25.01 -57.34
N SER A 20 13.29 -25.77 -57.18
CA SER A 20 14.55 -25.74 -57.95
C SER A 20 15.47 -24.52 -57.85
N ILE A 21 16.50 -24.69 -57.03
CA ILE A 21 17.77 -23.96 -57.03
C ILE A 21 18.55 -24.35 -58.30
N SER A 22 19.00 -23.35 -59.07
CA SER A 22 20.07 -23.51 -60.05
C SER A 22 21.24 -22.62 -59.64
N GLU A 23 22.37 -23.30 -59.46
CA GLU A 23 23.68 -22.82 -59.02
C GLU A 23 24.16 -21.61 -59.82
N MET A 24 24.50 -20.53 -59.12
CA MET A 24 25.55 -19.60 -59.54
C MET A 24 26.55 -19.52 -58.41
N SER A 25 27.77 -19.93 -58.74
CA SER A 25 28.96 -20.08 -57.91
C SER A 25 29.21 -18.89 -57.01
N VAL A 26 29.20 -19.15 -55.70
CA VAL A 26 29.76 -18.27 -54.68
C VAL A 26 31.29 -18.38 -54.80
N ASP A 27 31.94 -17.33 -55.27
CA ASP A 27 33.34 -17.08 -54.91
C ASP A 27 33.39 -17.00 -53.38
N SER A 28 33.88 -18.08 -52.77
CA SER A 28 33.83 -18.33 -51.33
C SER A 28 35.13 -17.96 -50.62
N ASP A 29 35.93 -17.06 -51.20
CA ASP A 29 37.22 -16.63 -50.66
C ASP A 29 37.40 -15.10 -50.68
N TYR A 30 36.43 -14.36 -50.13
CA TYR A 30 36.70 -13.00 -49.64
C TYR A 30 36.28 -12.88 -48.18
N ILE A 31 37.20 -13.26 -47.29
CA ILE A 31 37.20 -12.83 -45.89
C ILE A 31 37.92 -11.47 -45.89
N PRO A 32 37.23 -10.35 -45.63
CA PRO A 32 37.93 -9.09 -45.42
C PRO A 32 38.77 -9.21 -44.12
N GLU A 33 40.10 -9.12 -44.22
CA GLU A 33 41.02 -8.94 -43.08
C GLU A 33 40.82 -7.54 -42.46
N PHE A 34 39.68 -7.27 -41.83
CA PHE A 34 39.46 -6.01 -41.13
C PHE A 34 39.07 -6.28 -39.67
N SER A 35 39.85 -5.74 -38.73
CA SER A 35 39.55 -5.82 -37.30
C SER A 35 38.55 -4.72 -36.92
N LEU A 36 37.31 -5.15 -36.63
CA LEU A 36 36.18 -4.26 -36.37
C LEU A 36 36.46 -3.33 -35.18
N GLY A 37 36.34 -2.02 -35.41
CA GLY A 37 36.49 -0.99 -34.37
C GLY A 37 37.89 -0.78 -33.80
N MET A 38 38.94 -1.30 -34.45
CA MET A 38 40.33 -1.21 -33.98
C MET A 38 41.09 0.00 -34.50
N ARG A 39 40.51 0.79 -35.42
CA ARG A 39 41.11 2.05 -35.88
C ARG A 39 40.67 3.19 -34.94
N PRO A 40 41.60 3.93 -34.30
CA PRO A 40 41.29 5.04 -33.39
C PRO A 40 40.82 6.28 -34.18
N GLU A 41 39.74 6.14 -34.94
CA GLU A 41 39.13 7.20 -35.73
C GLU A 41 37.62 7.20 -35.54
N THR A 42 37.00 8.35 -35.79
CA THR A 42 35.55 8.54 -35.71
C THR A 42 34.98 8.66 -37.11
N LYS A 43 33.97 7.86 -37.46
CA LYS A 43 33.16 8.12 -38.64
C LYS A 43 32.04 9.10 -38.28
N GLN A 44 31.99 10.22 -38.98
CA GLN A 44 30.99 11.27 -38.78
C GLN A 44 29.86 11.15 -39.82
N LEU A 45 28.63 11.12 -39.35
CA LEU A 45 27.41 11.01 -40.17
C LEU A 45 26.46 12.16 -39.84
N TYR A 46 25.76 12.66 -40.85
CA TYR A 46 24.75 13.71 -40.71
C TYR A 46 23.48 13.33 -41.47
N ARG A 47 22.31 13.70 -40.92
CA ARG A 47 21.04 13.70 -41.66
C ARG A 47 20.31 15.02 -41.46
N PRO A 48 19.66 15.57 -42.49
CA PRO A 48 18.94 16.84 -42.40
C PRO A 48 17.55 16.73 -41.73
N ASP A 49 16.94 15.56 -41.74
CA ASP A 49 15.64 15.30 -41.12
C ASP A 49 15.44 13.79 -40.84
N ASP A 50 14.40 13.45 -40.07
CA ASP A 50 14.13 12.08 -39.62
C ASP A 50 13.84 11.07 -40.75
N ARG A 51 13.41 11.53 -41.92
CA ARG A 51 13.07 10.69 -43.08
C ARG A 51 14.26 10.50 -44.03
N SER A 52 15.33 11.27 -43.84
CA SER A 52 16.54 11.22 -44.67
C SER A 52 17.52 10.13 -44.22
N THR A 53 18.34 9.65 -45.15
CA THR A 53 19.42 8.69 -44.88
C THR A 53 20.60 9.38 -44.18
N TRP A 54 21.43 8.58 -43.51
CA TRP A 54 22.65 9.06 -42.88
C TRP A 54 23.79 9.16 -43.89
N ASP A 55 24.26 10.37 -44.16
CA ASP A 55 25.33 10.65 -45.12
C ASP A 55 26.64 11.03 -44.44
N GLU A 56 27.77 10.78 -45.10
CA GLU A 56 29.09 11.10 -44.56
C GLU A 56 29.30 12.61 -44.41
N TRP A 57 29.77 13.02 -43.24
CA TRP A 57 29.85 14.42 -42.86
C TRP A 57 31.29 14.84 -42.56
N ASN A 58 31.78 15.84 -43.29
CA ASN A 58 33.07 16.47 -43.03
C ASN A 58 32.87 17.91 -42.51
N PRO A 59 33.38 18.27 -41.32
CA PRO A 59 33.16 19.58 -40.68
C PRO A 59 33.91 20.76 -41.33
N GLY A 60 34.03 20.78 -42.65
CA GLY A 60 34.68 21.84 -43.43
C GLY A 60 34.30 21.91 -44.92
N ASN A 61 33.48 20.98 -45.45
CA ASN A 61 33.00 21.03 -46.83
C ASN A 61 31.53 20.56 -46.89
N ILE A 62 30.65 21.48 -47.27
CA ILE A 62 29.24 21.18 -47.55
C ILE A 62 29.22 20.41 -48.88
N ARG A 63 29.05 19.08 -48.79
CA ARG A 63 29.09 18.06 -49.87
C ARG A 63 30.50 17.59 -50.25
N ALA A 64 30.95 16.50 -49.63
CA ALA A 64 31.97 15.64 -50.19
C ALA A 64 31.30 14.44 -50.88
N ASN A 65 31.81 14.08 -52.06
CA ASN A 65 31.31 13.02 -52.93
C ASN A 65 31.31 11.64 -52.24
N ALA A 66 30.28 10.85 -52.56
CA ALA A 66 29.98 9.53 -52.02
C ALA A 66 30.88 8.40 -52.56
N GLU A 67 32.21 8.59 -52.57
CA GLU A 67 33.18 7.57 -53.00
C GLU A 67 34.24 7.24 -51.92
N ALA A 68 33.81 7.12 -50.66
CA ALA A 68 34.61 6.54 -49.57
C ALA A 68 33.85 5.40 -48.86
N GLY A 69 33.40 4.42 -49.64
CA GLY A 69 32.95 3.15 -49.10
C GLY A 69 34.14 2.29 -48.66
N SER A 70 34.29 2.02 -47.36
CA SER A 70 34.78 0.72 -46.79
C SER A 70 35.19 0.81 -45.31
N PHE A 71 35.64 1.95 -44.80
CA PHE A 71 36.30 2.00 -43.46
C PHE A 71 35.36 2.16 -42.25
N ALA A 72 34.04 2.25 -42.47
CA ALA A 72 33.08 2.53 -41.39
C ALA A 72 32.99 1.47 -40.29
N GLN A 73 33.37 0.22 -40.62
CA GLN A 73 33.39 -0.88 -39.65
C GLN A 73 34.71 -0.94 -38.88
N GLU A 74 35.77 -0.31 -39.39
CA GLU A 74 37.10 -0.27 -38.76
C GLU A 74 37.22 0.86 -37.73
N CYS A 75 36.50 1.97 -37.93
CA CYS A 75 36.47 3.09 -36.99
C CYS A 75 36.02 2.68 -35.59
N ALA A 76 36.65 3.21 -34.55
CA ALA A 76 36.29 2.94 -33.16
C ALA A 76 34.86 3.42 -32.82
N LEU A 77 34.42 4.52 -33.43
CA LEU A 77 33.16 5.21 -33.11
C LEU A 77 32.45 5.67 -34.40
N ILE A 78 31.12 5.53 -34.41
CA ILE A 78 30.23 6.21 -35.37
C ILE A 78 29.49 7.31 -34.63
N VAL A 79 29.69 8.55 -35.08
CA VAL A 79 29.11 9.76 -34.50
C VAL A 79 28.05 10.29 -35.45
N ARG A 80 26.81 10.40 -34.98
CA ARG A 80 25.65 10.82 -35.76
C ARG A 80 25.17 12.20 -35.31
N ARG A 81 24.92 13.10 -36.26
CA ARG A 81 24.48 14.49 -36.03
C ARG A 81 23.25 14.88 -36.84
N GLU A 82 22.48 15.81 -36.29
CA GLU A 82 21.25 16.37 -36.86
C GLU A 82 21.24 17.90 -36.72
N PRO A 83 20.37 18.64 -37.43
CA PRO A 83 20.16 20.05 -37.17
C PRO A 83 19.81 20.29 -35.70
N HIS A 84 20.41 21.31 -35.09
CA HIS A 84 20.14 21.66 -33.70
C HIS A 84 18.69 22.16 -33.56
N PRO A 85 17.90 21.66 -32.58
CA PRO A 85 16.47 21.99 -32.47
C PRO A 85 16.18 23.49 -32.40
N SER A 86 17.04 24.25 -31.72
CA SER A 86 16.92 25.70 -31.58
C SER A 86 17.63 26.50 -32.69
N ASN A 87 18.49 25.88 -33.50
CA ASN A 87 19.28 26.56 -34.52
C ASN A 87 19.66 25.62 -35.67
N ASN A 88 18.85 25.59 -36.71
CA ASN A 88 19.04 24.71 -37.86
C ASN A 88 20.38 24.87 -38.60
N ASN A 89 21.14 25.95 -38.34
CA ASN A 89 22.47 26.18 -38.92
C ASN A 89 23.60 25.50 -38.14
N GLN A 90 23.32 24.86 -37.01
CA GLN A 90 24.30 24.11 -36.21
C GLN A 90 23.94 22.63 -36.18
N ALA A 91 24.94 21.75 -36.18
CA ALA A 91 24.75 20.31 -36.11
C ALA A 91 24.87 19.82 -34.65
N ALA A 92 23.75 19.45 -34.04
CA ALA A 92 23.70 18.83 -32.73
C ALA A 92 24.09 17.34 -32.79
N LEU A 93 24.70 16.85 -31.72
CA LEU A 93 25.00 15.43 -31.60
C LEU A 93 23.71 14.65 -31.32
N HIS A 94 23.40 13.66 -32.16
CA HIS A 94 22.21 12.81 -32.00
C HIS A 94 22.56 11.50 -31.29
N SER A 95 23.59 10.78 -31.76
CA SER A 95 23.98 9.50 -31.14
C SER A 95 25.42 9.10 -31.42
N ILE A 96 25.97 8.25 -30.55
CA ILE A 96 27.30 7.64 -30.70
C ILE A 96 27.13 6.11 -30.67
N THR A 97 27.55 5.42 -31.72
CA THR A 97 27.70 3.96 -31.71
C THR A 97 29.15 3.61 -31.43
N VAL A 98 29.37 2.80 -30.39
CA VAL A 98 30.68 2.28 -30.00
C VAL A 98 30.92 0.96 -30.73
N GLN A 99 31.92 0.94 -31.61
CA GLN A 99 32.33 -0.27 -32.34
C GLN A 99 33.56 -0.92 -31.69
N SER A 100 34.46 -0.12 -31.11
CA SER A 100 35.70 -0.60 -30.53
C SER A 100 35.49 -1.58 -29.35
N PRO A 101 36.02 -2.82 -29.43
CA PRO A 101 36.00 -3.78 -28.33
C PRO A 101 36.73 -3.26 -27.08
N LEU A 102 37.81 -2.51 -27.26
CA LEU A 102 38.59 -1.93 -26.16
C LEU A 102 37.76 -0.95 -25.33
N ILE A 103 36.99 -0.09 -26.01
CA ILE A 103 36.07 0.84 -25.36
C ILE A 103 34.97 0.05 -24.64
N LYS A 104 34.33 -0.93 -25.31
CA LYS A 104 33.26 -1.73 -24.71
C LYS A 104 33.67 -2.39 -23.40
N LYS A 105 34.90 -2.95 -23.35
CA LYS A 105 35.46 -3.55 -22.14
C LYS A 105 35.57 -2.57 -20.97
N VAL A 106 35.95 -1.32 -21.24
CA VAL A 106 36.02 -0.28 -20.19
C VAL A 106 34.62 0.23 -19.81
N LEU A 107 33.70 0.26 -20.78
CA LEU A 107 32.31 0.61 -20.52
C LEU A 107 31.59 -0.45 -19.66
N GLU A 108 31.97 -1.72 -19.72
CA GLU A 108 31.48 -2.75 -18.77
C GLU A 108 31.76 -2.33 -17.33
N GLY A 109 33.00 -1.94 -17.04
CA GLY A 109 33.38 -1.44 -15.73
C GLY A 109 32.79 -0.07 -15.40
N THR A 110 32.40 0.73 -16.40
CA THR A 110 31.77 2.06 -16.19
C THR A 110 30.28 1.94 -15.84
N PHE A 111 29.58 1.00 -16.47
CA PHE A 111 28.14 0.81 -16.35
C PHE A 111 27.75 -0.47 -15.61
N GLU A 112 28.69 -1.10 -14.89
CA GLU A 112 28.38 -2.19 -13.97
C GLU A 112 27.26 -1.75 -13.01
N GLY A 113 26.24 -2.61 -12.86
CA GLY A 113 25.06 -2.33 -12.04
C GLY A 113 24.08 -1.30 -12.61
N PHE A 114 24.28 -0.82 -13.85
CA PHE A 114 23.32 0.06 -14.52
C PHE A 114 22.24 -0.77 -15.24
N GLU A 115 21.01 -0.76 -14.74
CA GLU A 115 19.89 -1.50 -15.34
C GLU A 115 19.61 -1.03 -16.78
N GLY A 116 19.17 -1.96 -17.64
CA GLY A 116 18.77 -1.66 -19.02
C GLY A 116 19.92 -1.43 -20.02
N LEU A 117 21.19 -1.53 -19.59
CA LEU A 117 22.35 -1.34 -20.47
C LEU A 117 23.18 -2.62 -20.60
N ASN A 118 23.36 -3.10 -21.83
CA ASN A 118 24.24 -4.24 -22.14
C ASN A 118 25.35 -3.81 -23.09
N THR A 119 26.57 -3.71 -22.55
CA THR A 119 27.78 -3.30 -23.29
C THR A 119 28.28 -4.34 -24.28
N GLN A 120 27.83 -5.60 -24.17
CA GLN A 120 28.19 -6.69 -25.09
C GLN A 120 27.40 -6.66 -26.41
N LEU A 121 26.43 -5.75 -26.53
CA LEU A 121 25.67 -5.62 -27.77
C LEU A 121 26.59 -5.31 -28.96
N LYS A 122 26.33 -5.97 -30.09
CA LYS A 122 27.04 -5.72 -31.36
C LYS A 122 26.97 -4.23 -31.72
N GLN A 123 25.77 -3.64 -31.61
CA GLN A 123 25.53 -2.21 -31.78
C GLN A 123 25.24 -1.54 -30.44
N LEU A 124 26.29 -1.12 -29.73
CA LEU A 124 26.15 -0.33 -28.51
C LEU A 124 25.99 1.15 -28.90
N THR A 125 24.77 1.69 -28.86
CA THR A 125 24.48 3.06 -29.27
C THR A 125 23.91 3.87 -28.12
N PHE A 126 24.51 5.02 -27.85
CA PHE A 126 24.05 6.01 -26.88
C PHE A 126 23.45 7.21 -27.61
N LYS A 127 22.36 7.76 -27.09
CA LYS A 127 21.68 8.94 -27.67
C LYS A 127 21.87 10.16 -26.78
N ALA A 128 21.87 11.35 -27.39
CA ALA A 128 21.83 12.61 -26.65
C ALA A 128 20.56 12.68 -25.77
N PRO A 129 20.65 13.27 -24.56
CA PRO A 129 21.79 14.00 -23.98
C PRO A 129 22.79 13.10 -23.23
N PHE A 130 22.86 11.80 -23.55
CA PHE A 130 23.83 10.85 -23.00
C PHE A 130 23.70 10.62 -21.49
N HIS A 131 22.46 10.55 -20.98
CA HIS A 131 22.15 10.35 -19.55
C HIS A 131 23.02 9.31 -18.83
N PRO A 132 23.27 8.09 -19.37
CA PRO A 132 24.10 7.11 -18.68
C PRO A 132 25.51 7.65 -18.39
N PHE A 133 26.13 8.29 -19.38
CA PHE A 133 27.46 8.87 -19.23
C PHE A 133 27.46 10.06 -18.27
N TYR A 134 26.40 10.88 -18.26
CA TYR A 134 26.25 11.93 -17.26
C TYR A 134 26.26 11.33 -15.84
N TYR A 135 25.41 10.34 -15.56
CA TYR A 135 25.32 9.73 -14.22
C TYR A 135 26.62 9.03 -13.79
N ARG A 136 27.34 8.41 -14.73
CA ARG A 136 28.59 7.67 -14.46
C ARG A 136 29.86 8.44 -14.88
N TRP A 137 29.78 9.76 -15.06
CA TRP A 137 30.88 10.56 -15.65
C TRP A 137 32.20 10.42 -14.89
N HIS A 138 32.18 10.57 -13.56
CA HIS A 138 33.39 10.46 -12.74
C HIS A 138 33.98 9.04 -12.72
N ARG A 139 33.14 8.01 -12.86
CA ARG A 139 33.58 6.61 -12.97
C ARG A 139 34.27 6.37 -14.31
N PHE A 140 33.67 6.86 -15.40
CA PHE A 140 34.27 6.83 -16.73
C PHE A 140 35.61 7.57 -16.78
N GLU A 141 35.67 8.77 -16.20
CA GLU A 141 36.88 9.60 -16.16
C GLU A 141 38.02 8.90 -15.42
N LYS A 142 37.75 8.33 -14.24
CA LYS A 142 38.77 7.59 -13.48
C LYS A 142 39.22 6.34 -14.23
N LEU A 143 38.30 5.52 -14.74
CA LEU A 143 38.66 4.31 -15.48
C LEU A 143 39.50 4.61 -16.72
N ARG A 144 39.26 5.76 -17.37
CA ARG A 144 40.11 6.25 -18.47
C ARG A 144 41.49 6.69 -17.98
N GLN A 145 41.58 7.43 -16.87
CA GLN A 145 42.86 7.89 -16.31
C GLN A 145 43.74 6.72 -15.84
N ASP A 146 43.11 5.70 -15.26
CA ASP A 146 43.77 4.51 -14.73
C ASP A 146 44.18 3.50 -15.83
N GLN A 147 43.81 3.72 -17.10
CA GLN A 147 44.22 2.83 -18.19
C GLN A 147 45.73 2.89 -18.46
N GLN A 148 46.36 1.72 -18.41
CA GLN A 148 47.77 1.52 -18.70
C GLN A 148 48.04 1.23 -20.19
N ASP A 149 47.09 0.59 -20.87
CA ASP A 149 47.23 0.23 -22.29
C ASP A 149 47.05 1.45 -23.20
N GLN A 150 48.07 1.76 -24.00
CA GLN A 150 48.11 2.98 -24.79
C GLN A 150 47.08 2.97 -25.93
N ASP A 151 46.81 1.82 -26.53
CA ASP A 151 45.81 1.69 -27.61
C ASP A 151 44.40 1.92 -27.06
N THR A 152 44.06 1.27 -25.95
CA THR A 152 42.79 1.49 -25.23
C THR A 152 42.64 2.96 -24.83
N LYS A 153 43.71 3.59 -24.34
CA LYS A 153 43.71 5.00 -23.97
C LYS A 153 43.44 5.92 -25.16
N ASN A 154 44.10 5.70 -26.30
CA ASN A 154 43.85 6.46 -27.53
C ASN A 154 42.38 6.36 -27.97
N HIS A 155 41.81 5.15 -27.89
CA HIS A 155 40.40 4.91 -28.21
C HIS A 155 39.44 5.62 -27.24
N LEU A 156 39.72 5.58 -25.94
CA LEU A 156 38.93 6.27 -24.92
C LEU A 156 39.04 7.79 -25.01
N ASP A 157 40.20 8.31 -25.39
CA ASP A 157 40.44 9.75 -25.57
C ASP A 157 39.55 10.32 -26.68
N LEU A 158 39.30 9.57 -27.75
CA LEU A 158 38.34 9.95 -28.79
C LEU A 158 36.91 10.06 -28.24
N LEU A 159 36.46 9.03 -27.51
CA LEU A 159 35.13 9.02 -26.91
C LEU A 159 34.97 10.16 -25.91
N TYR A 160 35.98 10.37 -25.06
CA TYR A 160 36.02 11.44 -24.07
C TYR A 160 35.99 12.82 -24.73
N ALA A 161 36.77 13.04 -25.80
CA ALA A 161 36.80 14.33 -26.50
C ALA A 161 35.46 14.71 -27.15
N ILE A 162 34.64 13.71 -27.51
CA ILE A 162 33.27 13.94 -28.00
C ILE A 162 32.33 14.18 -26.83
N LEU A 163 32.28 13.27 -25.85
CA LEU A 163 31.31 13.31 -24.75
C LEU A 163 31.54 14.49 -23.80
N SER A 164 32.78 14.88 -23.53
CA SER A 164 33.10 15.98 -22.62
C SER A 164 32.50 17.30 -23.07
N LYS A 165 32.39 17.54 -24.39
CA LYS A 165 31.77 18.75 -24.95
C LYS A 165 30.26 18.82 -24.71
N GLU A 166 29.61 17.68 -24.54
CA GLU A 166 28.17 17.58 -24.30
C GLU A 166 27.87 17.51 -22.79
N ILE A 167 28.68 16.75 -22.03
CA ILE A 167 28.39 16.44 -20.63
C ILE A 167 28.91 17.50 -19.68
N LEU A 168 30.13 18.02 -19.87
CA LEU A 168 30.72 18.98 -18.93
C LEU A 168 29.89 20.26 -18.78
N PRO A 169 29.32 20.86 -19.85
CA PRO A 169 28.44 22.02 -19.69
C PRO A 169 27.24 21.73 -18.79
N HIS A 170 26.64 20.54 -18.91
CA HIS A 170 25.54 20.15 -18.03
C HIS A 170 25.99 19.96 -16.59
N ILE A 171 27.19 19.41 -16.34
CA ILE A 171 27.75 19.28 -14.99
C ILE A 171 27.99 20.67 -14.38
N GLU A 172 28.60 21.59 -15.12
CA GLU A 172 28.88 22.96 -14.65
C GLU A 172 27.60 23.71 -14.27
N VAL A 173 26.58 23.67 -15.14
CA VAL A 173 25.28 24.31 -14.86
C VAL A 173 24.61 23.66 -13.65
N MET A 174 24.63 22.34 -13.55
CA MET A 174 24.07 21.64 -12.40
C MET A 174 24.80 22.06 -11.10
N GLU A 175 26.14 22.07 -11.10
CA GLU A 175 26.94 22.43 -9.93
C GLU A 175 26.61 23.84 -9.44
N ASP A 176 26.44 24.80 -10.36
CA ASP A 176 26.00 26.16 -10.02
C ASP A 176 24.58 26.18 -9.43
N LEU A 177 23.62 25.49 -10.07
CA LEU A 177 22.23 25.42 -9.60
C LEU A 177 22.15 24.82 -8.18
N THR A 178 22.81 23.70 -7.95
CA THR A 178 22.83 23.03 -6.64
C THR A 178 23.56 23.82 -5.57
N LYS A 179 24.67 24.48 -5.91
CA LYS A 179 25.37 25.39 -5.00
C LYS A 179 24.44 26.52 -4.52
N ASN A 180 23.58 27.02 -5.40
CA ASN A 180 22.56 28.01 -5.08
C ASN A 180 21.25 27.40 -4.52
N LYS A 181 21.19 26.07 -4.34
CA LYS A 181 20.04 25.30 -3.83
C LYS A 181 18.76 25.46 -4.66
N VAL A 182 18.91 25.70 -5.96
CA VAL A 182 17.81 25.87 -6.92
C VAL A 182 17.97 24.91 -8.10
N ILE A 183 16.95 24.79 -8.93
CA ILE A 183 16.93 23.98 -10.15
C ILE A 183 15.97 24.61 -11.16
N SER A 184 16.28 24.50 -12.46
CA SER A 184 15.34 24.82 -13.54
C SER A 184 14.67 23.55 -14.06
N PHE A 185 13.49 23.69 -14.69
CA PHE A 185 12.74 22.55 -15.18
C PHE A 185 13.55 21.70 -16.18
N ASP A 186 14.24 22.34 -17.13
CA ASP A 186 15.06 21.66 -18.15
C ASP A 186 16.19 20.80 -17.57
N TYR A 187 16.63 21.10 -16.34
CA TYR A 187 17.73 20.41 -15.67
C TYR A 187 17.25 19.37 -14.64
N LEU A 188 15.96 19.07 -14.52
CA LEU A 188 15.48 18.07 -13.55
C LEU A 188 16.14 16.68 -13.74
N TRP A 189 16.32 16.23 -14.98
CA TRP A 189 16.99 14.95 -15.26
C TRP A 189 18.40 14.85 -14.65
N THR A 190 19.09 15.96 -14.42
CA THR A 190 20.46 15.95 -13.89
C THR A 190 20.55 15.59 -12.40
N ILE A 191 19.46 15.76 -11.65
CA ILE A 191 19.42 15.45 -10.21
C ILE A 191 18.78 14.09 -9.91
N PHE A 192 18.20 13.42 -10.91
CA PHE A 192 17.47 12.16 -10.78
C PHE A 192 18.21 10.99 -11.44
N SER A 193 19.22 10.47 -10.75
CA SER A 193 19.96 9.27 -11.16
C SER A 193 19.14 7.99 -10.90
N PRO A 194 19.09 7.02 -11.83
CA PRO A 194 18.50 5.70 -11.58
C PRO A 194 19.04 5.04 -10.30
N GLU A 195 18.20 4.23 -9.65
CA GLU A 195 18.43 3.55 -8.36
C GLU A 195 18.67 4.47 -7.16
N MET A 196 18.29 5.75 -7.25
CA MET A 196 18.37 6.67 -6.11
C MET A 196 17.11 6.70 -5.26
N GLU A 197 17.28 6.98 -3.97
CA GLU A 197 16.18 7.29 -3.07
C GLU A 197 15.62 8.70 -3.31
N VAL A 198 14.35 8.79 -3.69
CA VAL A 198 13.62 10.04 -3.91
C VAL A 198 12.63 10.27 -2.78
N TYR A 199 12.72 11.43 -2.14
CA TYR A 199 11.75 11.88 -1.16
C TYR A 199 10.55 12.49 -1.88
N THR A 200 9.36 12.20 -1.37
CA THR A 200 8.10 12.85 -1.77
C THR A 200 7.12 12.85 -0.61
N LYS A 201 6.06 13.64 -0.73
CA LYS A 201 4.96 13.69 0.23
C LYS A 201 3.64 13.37 -0.45
N ILE A 202 3.07 12.20 -0.14
CA ILE A 202 1.81 11.72 -0.74
C ILE A 202 0.77 11.59 0.36
N ASP A 203 -0.40 12.19 0.16
CA ASP A 203 -1.51 12.20 1.13
C ASP A 203 -1.12 12.69 2.53
N GLY A 204 -0.10 13.55 2.62
CA GLY A 204 0.40 14.08 3.89
C GLY A 204 1.48 13.22 4.56
N HIS A 205 1.81 12.05 4.01
CA HIS A 205 2.85 11.17 4.53
C HIS A 205 4.19 11.42 3.83
N ASP A 206 5.24 11.62 4.62
CA ASP A 206 6.62 11.56 4.13
C ASP A 206 6.89 10.16 3.57
N ARG A 207 7.47 10.07 2.36
CA ARG A 207 7.83 8.81 1.71
C ARG A 207 9.19 8.92 1.06
N ILE A 208 9.92 7.81 1.08
CA ILE A 208 11.06 7.58 0.19
C ILE A 208 10.64 6.48 -0.78
N VAL A 209 10.88 6.71 -2.07
CA VAL A 209 10.68 5.75 -3.15
C VAL A 209 11.99 5.56 -3.89
N LEU A 210 12.16 4.41 -4.54
CA LEU A 210 13.37 4.09 -5.30
C LEU A 210 13.14 4.38 -6.78
N LEU A 211 13.90 5.30 -7.36
CA LEU A 211 13.78 5.70 -8.75
C LEU A 211 14.26 4.59 -9.68
N ARG A 212 13.47 4.23 -10.68
CA ARG A 212 13.86 3.32 -11.78
C ARG A 212 14.24 4.10 -13.03
N ASP A 213 13.38 5.01 -13.44
CA ASP A 213 13.54 5.77 -14.67
C ASP A 213 12.92 7.17 -14.56
N SER A 214 13.36 8.09 -15.40
CA SER A 214 12.81 9.44 -15.45
C SER A 214 12.83 10.00 -16.87
N ARG A 215 11.79 10.77 -17.23
CA ARG A 215 11.63 11.33 -18.58
C ARG A 215 10.79 12.60 -18.58
N TYR A 216 11.06 13.46 -19.56
CA TYR A 216 10.14 14.55 -19.90
C TYR A 216 8.96 14.02 -20.71
N GLY A 217 7.79 14.58 -20.44
CA GLY A 217 6.55 14.32 -21.16
C GLY A 217 5.74 15.59 -21.33
N ALA A 218 4.72 15.52 -22.18
CA ALA A 218 3.75 16.58 -22.37
C ALA A 218 2.33 16.00 -22.42
N ASN A 219 1.38 16.68 -21.78
CA ASN A 219 -0.03 16.35 -21.80
C ASN A 219 -0.88 17.61 -22.06
N MET A 220 -2.21 17.51 -21.99
CA MET A 220 -3.10 18.66 -22.23
C MET A 220 -2.93 19.79 -21.18
N SER A 221 -2.37 19.49 -20.02
CA SER A 221 -2.15 20.44 -18.92
C SER A 221 -0.77 21.11 -18.97
N GLY A 222 0.14 20.63 -19.84
CA GLY A 222 1.48 21.18 -20.02
C GLY A 222 2.57 20.12 -20.07
N GLU A 223 3.81 20.60 -20.04
CA GLU A 223 5.00 19.76 -19.90
C GLU A 223 5.17 19.30 -18.45
N TYR A 224 5.69 18.09 -18.27
CA TYR A 224 5.95 17.51 -16.97
C TYR A 224 7.20 16.64 -17.01
N PHE A 225 7.81 16.43 -15.84
CA PHE A 225 8.89 15.49 -15.64
C PHE A 225 8.37 14.32 -14.82
N SER A 226 8.33 13.13 -15.43
CA SER A 226 7.83 11.91 -14.81
C SER A 226 8.98 11.10 -14.21
N LEU A 227 8.75 10.61 -12.99
CA LEU A 227 9.63 9.74 -12.24
C LEU A 227 8.93 8.40 -12.03
N GLU A 228 9.41 7.35 -12.70
CA GLU A 228 8.94 5.98 -12.46
C GLU A 228 9.72 5.40 -11.28
N CYS A 229 9.01 5.08 -10.21
CA CYS A 229 9.58 4.67 -8.95
C CYS A 229 8.98 3.34 -8.48
N ARG A 230 9.65 2.72 -7.52
CA ARG A 230 9.13 1.57 -6.78
C ARG A 230 9.18 1.79 -5.27
N TYR A 231 8.23 1.21 -4.56
CA TYR A 231 8.17 1.19 -3.10
C TYR A 231 7.81 -0.21 -2.60
N ILE A 232 7.91 -0.45 -1.29
CA ILE A 232 7.61 -1.76 -0.70
C ILE A 232 6.24 -1.77 -0.06
N ASP A 233 5.48 -2.81 -0.37
CA ASP A 233 4.16 -3.11 0.17
C ASP A 233 4.06 -4.60 0.53
N CYS A 234 2.95 -5.01 1.16
CA CYS A 234 2.70 -6.38 1.59
C CYS A 234 1.27 -6.85 1.31
N ASP A 235 1.11 -8.16 1.14
CA ASP A 235 -0.19 -8.83 0.90
C ASP A 235 -0.69 -9.67 2.08
N GLY A 236 -0.07 -9.52 3.26
CA GLY A 236 -0.38 -10.33 4.44
C GLY A 236 0.46 -11.60 4.54
N SER A 237 1.22 -11.96 3.50
CA SER A 237 2.09 -13.13 3.48
C SER A 237 3.54 -12.77 3.16
N ARG A 238 3.76 -11.91 2.17
CA ARG A 238 5.08 -11.51 1.68
C ARG A 238 5.18 -10.00 1.48
N PHE A 239 6.41 -9.53 1.37
CA PHE A 239 6.73 -8.19 0.93
C PHE A 239 7.10 -8.19 -0.56
N GLY A 240 6.78 -7.12 -1.26
CA GLY A 240 7.07 -6.96 -2.67
C GLY A 240 7.26 -5.51 -3.10
N TYR A 241 7.93 -5.32 -4.23
CA TYR A 241 7.99 -4.02 -4.88
C TYR A 241 6.69 -3.71 -5.62
N VAL A 242 6.28 -2.45 -5.55
CA VAL A 242 5.12 -1.89 -6.25
C VAL A 242 5.57 -0.67 -7.03
N GLU A 243 5.23 -0.63 -8.31
CA GLU A 243 5.51 0.52 -9.17
C GLU A 243 4.57 1.70 -8.88
N THR A 244 5.11 2.89 -9.00
CA THR A 244 4.38 4.15 -8.84
C THR A 244 5.03 5.23 -9.69
N SER A 245 4.25 6.21 -10.13
CA SER A 245 4.76 7.34 -10.91
C SER A 245 4.56 8.63 -10.14
N LEU A 246 5.56 9.50 -10.15
CA LEU A 246 5.48 10.87 -9.64
C LEU A 246 5.66 11.84 -10.79
N GLU A 247 4.98 12.98 -10.73
CA GLU A 247 5.07 14.02 -11.76
C GLU A 247 5.47 15.35 -11.14
N ILE A 248 6.43 16.02 -11.77
CA ILE A 248 6.78 17.41 -11.49
C ILE A 248 6.31 18.24 -12.69
N ASN A 249 5.30 19.07 -12.48
CA ASN A 249 4.79 19.96 -13.53
C ASN A 249 5.83 21.01 -13.92
N SER A 250 5.80 21.48 -15.17
CA SER A 250 6.68 22.54 -15.63
C SER A 250 6.53 23.83 -14.84
N PHE A 251 7.64 24.56 -14.72
CA PHE A 251 7.70 25.83 -14.01
C PHE A 251 8.73 26.75 -14.68
N ASP A 252 8.44 28.05 -14.65
CA ASP A 252 9.30 29.05 -15.25
C ASP A 252 10.47 29.44 -14.32
N GLY A 253 11.63 29.67 -14.92
CA GLY A 253 12.83 30.11 -14.20
C GLY A 253 13.41 29.01 -13.30
N VAL A 254 13.63 29.34 -12.02
CA VAL A 254 14.25 28.43 -11.06
C VAL A 254 13.39 28.24 -9.81
N LYS A 255 13.36 27.03 -9.29
CA LYS A 255 12.66 26.64 -8.06
C LYS A 255 13.67 26.12 -7.04
N LYS A 256 13.38 26.28 -5.74
CA LYS A 256 14.21 25.67 -4.69
C LYS A 256 14.15 24.14 -4.82
N LEU A 257 15.28 23.46 -4.69
CA LEU A 257 15.37 21.98 -4.78
C LEU A 257 14.41 21.29 -3.80
N VAL A 258 14.46 21.68 -2.52
CA VAL A 258 13.59 21.16 -1.45
C VAL A 258 12.13 21.63 -1.58
N GLY A 259 11.85 22.55 -2.52
CA GLY A 259 10.50 23.01 -2.83
C GLY A 259 9.80 22.21 -3.94
N LEU A 260 10.48 21.22 -4.54
CA LEU A 260 9.86 20.29 -5.49
C LEU A 260 8.94 19.30 -4.75
N ASP A 261 7.93 18.78 -5.46
CA ASP A 261 7.02 17.75 -4.93
C ASP A 261 7.71 16.38 -4.75
N ALA A 262 8.81 16.20 -5.48
CA ALA A 262 9.75 15.09 -5.32
C ALA A 262 11.19 15.60 -5.50
N PHE A 263 12.13 15.15 -4.68
CA PHE A 263 13.55 15.50 -4.78
C PHE A 263 14.45 14.43 -4.15
N PRO A 264 15.77 14.42 -4.44
CA PRO A 264 16.70 13.45 -3.85
C PRO A 264 16.66 13.41 -2.31
N SER A 265 16.48 12.23 -1.73
CA SER A 265 16.21 12.07 -0.28
C SER A 265 17.32 12.60 0.62
N HIS A 266 18.57 12.53 0.16
CA HIS A 266 19.73 13.03 0.91
C HIS A 266 19.76 14.56 1.03
N LEU A 267 18.93 15.28 0.27
CA LEU A 267 18.78 16.73 0.35
C LEU A 267 17.69 17.18 1.32
N HIS A 268 17.00 16.24 1.98
CA HIS A 268 15.97 16.58 2.96
C HIS A 268 16.56 17.36 4.14
N PRO A 269 15.95 18.48 4.60
CA PRO A 269 16.53 19.32 5.67
C PRO A 269 16.66 18.63 7.03
N ASP A 270 15.77 17.67 7.32
CA ASP A 270 15.74 16.87 8.55
C ASP A 270 15.91 15.39 8.19
N VAL A 271 17.12 14.98 7.81
CA VAL A 271 17.39 13.59 7.43
C VAL A 271 17.20 12.64 8.61
N GLU A 272 17.71 13.02 9.79
CA GLU A 272 17.68 12.15 10.97
C GLU A 272 16.25 11.87 11.42
N GLY A 273 15.38 12.89 11.48
CA GLY A 273 13.97 12.72 11.79
C GLY A 273 13.21 11.95 10.72
N LEU A 274 13.46 12.23 9.43
CA LEU A 274 12.83 11.50 8.31
C LEU A 274 13.16 10.00 8.36
N VAL A 275 14.45 9.66 8.40
CA VAL A 275 14.92 8.27 8.42
C VAL A 275 14.43 7.55 9.67
N GLY A 276 14.43 8.20 10.83
CA GLY A 276 13.89 7.64 12.07
C GLY A 276 12.41 7.28 11.97
N ARG A 277 11.57 8.19 11.44
CA ARG A 277 10.13 7.95 11.24
C ARG A 277 9.87 6.82 10.26
N LEU A 278 10.56 6.81 9.11
CA LEU A 278 10.37 5.78 8.09
C LEU A 278 10.84 4.41 8.57
N HIS A 279 11.94 4.33 9.33
CA HIS A 279 12.33 3.07 9.96
C HIS A 279 11.30 2.58 10.97
N ALA A 280 10.75 3.44 11.82
CA ALA A 280 9.71 3.07 12.78
C ALA A 280 8.47 2.54 12.05
N ARG A 281 8.04 3.22 10.98
CA ARG A 281 6.95 2.76 10.11
C ARG A 281 7.23 1.40 9.48
N GLY A 282 8.41 1.20 8.90
CA GLY A 282 8.78 -0.09 8.30
C GLY A 282 8.84 -1.22 9.33
N ASN A 283 9.26 -0.95 10.57
CA ASN A 283 9.17 -1.92 11.67
C ASN A 283 7.71 -2.26 12.02
N ASN A 284 6.83 -1.25 12.07
CA ASN A 284 5.41 -1.47 12.36
C ASN A 284 4.73 -2.25 11.22
N LEU A 285 5.02 -1.94 9.96
CA LEU A 285 4.51 -2.70 8.81
C LEU A 285 4.94 -4.17 8.88
N GLU A 286 6.22 -4.42 9.21
CA GLU A 286 6.75 -5.77 9.39
C GLU A 286 6.01 -6.55 10.49
N GLN A 287 5.64 -5.88 11.59
CA GLN A 287 4.89 -6.48 12.70
C GLN A 287 3.40 -6.67 12.42
N LEU A 288 2.83 -5.87 11.52
CA LEU A 288 1.41 -5.89 11.15
C LEU A 288 1.14 -6.69 9.86
N ASN A 289 2.17 -7.24 9.23
CA ASN A 289 2.02 -8.08 8.06
C ASN A 289 1.53 -9.47 8.48
N GLY A 290 0.25 -9.71 8.23
CA GLY A 290 -0.42 -10.93 8.63
C GLY A 290 -1.83 -10.61 9.10
N PHE A 291 -2.29 -11.37 10.10
CA PHE A 291 -3.59 -11.22 10.71
C PHE A 291 -3.48 -10.60 12.10
N HIS A 292 -4.15 -9.47 12.33
CA HIS A 292 -4.15 -8.79 13.63
C HIS A 292 -5.50 -8.14 13.96
N HIS A 293 -5.98 -8.31 15.20
CA HIS A 293 -7.06 -7.52 15.75
C HIS A 293 -6.50 -6.32 16.53
N MET A 294 -6.74 -5.12 16.03
CA MET A 294 -6.14 -3.88 16.52
C MET A 294 -7.18 -2.79 16.75
N SER A 295 -6.76 -1.72 17.43
CA SER A 295 -7.53 -0.48 17.51
C SER A 295 -7.00 0.58 16.56
N TYR A 296 -7.89 1.41 16.03
CA TYR A 296 -7.56 2.51 15.15
C TYR A 296 -8.21 3.81 15.61
N SER A 297 -7.45 4.91 15.55
CA SER A 297 -7.98 6.25 15.81
C SER A 297 -7.45 7.23 14.77
N GLY A 298 -8.34 7.78 13.95
CA GLY A 298 -7.98 8.73 12.92
C GLY A 298 -8.81 8.57 11.65
N PHE A 299 -8.35 9.22 10.58
CA PHE A 299 -8.95 9.08 9.26
C PHE A 299 -8.48 7.79 8.58
N TYR A 300 -9.37 7.12 7.86
CA TYR A 300 -9.04 5.96 7.03
C TYR A 300 -9.77 6.04 5.70
N THR A 301 -9.26 5.33 4.70
CA THR A 301 -9.82 5.36 3.35
C THR A 301 -10.57 4.07 3.08
N ALA A 302 -11.90 4.13 3.09
CA ALA A 302 -12.75 3.02 2.69
C ALA A 302 -12.93 3.05 1.16
N ARG A 303 -12.51 1.99 0.49
CA ARG A 303 -12.66 1.84 -0.97
C ARG A 303 -13.76 0.82 -1.25
N SER A 304 -14.69 1.19 -2.12
CA SER A 304 -15.61 0.25 -2.77
C SER A 304 -15.37 0.29 -4.27
N SER A 305 -15.91 -0.69 -4.99
CA SER A 305 -15.87 -0.75 -6.46
C SER A 305 -16.44 0.50 -7.15
N ARG A 306 -17.25 1.31 -6.44
CA ARG A 306 -17.91 2.51 -6.99
C ARG A 306 -17.37 3.83 -6.42
N GLN A 307 -16.83 3.84 -5.20
CA GLN A 307 -16.48 5.09 -4.51
C GLN A 307 -15.32 4.91 -3.52
N VAL A 308 -14.48 5.95 -3.43
CA VAL A 308 -13.48 6.11 -2.37
C VAL A 308 -14.02 7.12 -1.37
N ARG A 309 -14.10 6.75 -0.08
CA ARG A 309 -14.60 7.62 0.99
C ARG A 309 -13.60 7.69 2.14
N LYS A 310 -13.17 8.91 2.49
CA LYS A 310 -12.44 9.14 3.75
C LYS A 310 -13.46 9.12 4.90
N ARG A 311 -13.19 8.31 5.91
CA ARG A 311 -14.00 8.17 7.14
C ARG A 311 -13.11 8.42 8.35
N HIS A 312 -13.73 8.71 9.49
CA HIS A 312 -13.03 8.92 10.76
C HIS A 312 -13.62 8.00 11.82
N VAL A 313 -12.76 7.43 12.66
CA VAL A 313 -13.18 6.67 13.84
C VAL A 313 -12.27 6.99 15.01
N GLU A 314 -12.84 7.05 16.21
CA GLU A 314 -12.08 7.18 17.46
C GLU A 314 -12.14 5.85 18.21
N SER A 315 -10.97 5.28 18.54
CA SER A 315 -10.86 4.00 19.24
C SER A 315 -11.68 2.86 18.59
N GLY A 316 -11.76 2.85 17.25
CA GLY A 316 -12.44 1.81 16.49
C GLY A 316 -11.71 0.49 16.59
N ARG A 317 -12.43 -0.63 16.46
CA ARG A 317 -11.85 -1.97 16.32
C ARG A 317 -11.66 -2.27 14.83
N ILE A 318 -10.47 -2.73 14.46
CA ILE A 318 -10.11 -3.07 13.09
C ILE A 318 -9.48 -4.45 13.03
N ILE A 319 -9.68 -5.15 11.92
CA ILE A 319 -8.95 -6.37 11.58
C ILE A 319 -7.96 -6.02 10.49
N ILE A 320 -6.67 -6.17 10.73
CA ILE A 320 -5.64 -6.10 9.69
C ILE A 320 -5.54 -7.50 9.10
N ASP A 321 -5.88 -7.59 7.82
CA ASP A 321 -5.88 -8.84 7.06
C ASP A 321 -5.78 -8.48 5.57
N PRO A 322 -4.55 -8.15 5.09
CA PRO A 322 -4.36 -7.73 3.71
C PRO A 322 -4.70 -8.82 2.71
N HIS A 323 -4.57 -10.10 3.09
CA HIS A 323 -4.89 -11.23 2.23
C HIS A 323 -6.39 -11.31 1.94
N THR A 324 -7.24 -11.25 2.98
CA THR A 324 -8.71 -11.23 2.79
C THR A 324 -9.19 -9.94 2.16
N PHE A 325 -8.52 -8.81 2.43
CA PHE A 325 -8.77 -7.56 1.73
C PHE A 325 -8.59 -7.70 0.21
N ASN A 326 -7.55 -8.41 -0.25
CA ASN A 326 -7.31 -8.63 -1.68
C ASN A 326 -8.39 -9.49 -2.36
N ILE A 327 -9.07 -10.36 -1.61
CA ILE A 327 -10.12 -11.25 -2.11
C ILE A 327 -11.48 -10.54 -2.15
N TYR A 328 -11.89 -9.93 -1.04
CA TYR A 328 -13.26 -9.39 -0.86
C TYR A 328 -13.34 -7.86 -0.92
N GLY A 329 -12.21 -7.19 -0.74
CA GLY A 329 -12.11 -5.73 -0.79
C GLY A 329 -11.82 -5.25 -2.20
N MET A 330 -10.78 -4.43 -2.33
CA MET A 330 -10.23 -4.04 -3.62
C MET A 330 -8.90 -4.77 -3.78
N PRO A 331 -8.60 -5.35 -4.95
CA PRO A 331 -7.30 -5.97 -5.17
C PRO A 331 -6.18 -4.98 -4.81
N GLY A 332 -5.28 -5.40 -3.92
CA GLY A 332 -4.07 -4.65 -3.60
C GLY A 332 -3.16 -4.53 -4.82
N PRO A 333 -2.07 -3.76 -4.71
CA PRO A 333 -1.13 -3.60 -5.80
C PRO A 333 -0.44 -4.93 -6.14
N ASN A 334 -0.04 -5.07 -7.41
CA ASN A 334 0.76 -6.21 -7.84
C ASN A 334 2.14 -6.14 -7.18
N LEU A 335 2.48 -7.20 -6.45
CA LEU A 335 3.75 -7.31 -5.73
C LEU A 335 4.78 -8.06 -6.57
N GLU A 336 5.82 -7.35 -7.01
CA GLU A 336 7.03 -7.96 -7.56
C GLU A 336 7.89 -8.55 -6.45
N LEU A 337 8.53 -9.69 -6.71
CA LEU A 337 9.38 -10.36 -5.73
C LEU A 337 10.55 -9.44 -5.35
N ILE A 338 10.77 -9.29 -4.04
CA ILE A 338 12.04 -8.76 -3.54
C ILE A 338 13.05 -9.88 -3.75
N GLU A 339 13.94 -9.72 -4.74
CA GLU A 339 15.09 -10.62 -4.87
C GLU A 339 15.80 -10.66 -3.52
N SER A 340 16.06 -11.86 -2.99
CA SER A 340 16.82 -12.00 -1.74
C SER A 340 18.09 -11.20 -1.90
N ASP A 341 18.37 -10.28 -0.97
CA ASP A 341 19.58 -9.46 -1.00
C ASP A 341 20.80 -10.38 -1.22
N ALA A 342 21.20 -10.60 -2.48
CA ALA A 342 22.59 -10.80 -2.80
C ALA A 342 23.22 -9.54 -2.19
N PRO A 343 24.17 -9.69 -1.25
CA PRO A 343 24.57 -8.63 -0.37
C PRO A 343 24.74 -7.35 -1.18
N THR A 344 23.80 -6.42 -1.01
CA THR A 344 23.85 -5.08 -1.59
C THR A 344 24.73 -4.18 -0.71
N ASP A 345 25.70 -4.79 -0.01
CA ASP A 345 27.08 -4.36 -0.23
C ASP A 345 27.39 -4.64 -1.71
N SER A 346 26.81 -3.85 -2.62
CA SER A 346 27.14 -4.00 -4.02
C SER A 346 28.66 -3.97 -4.08
N ALA A 347 29.26 -4.91 -4.82
CA ALA A 347 30.69 -4.91 -5.05
C ALA A 347 31.18 -3.51 -5.50
N ASP A 348 30.27 -2.70 -6.07
CA ASP A 348 30.33 -1.27 -6.34
C ASP A 348 30.87 -0.39 -5.19
N ASP A 349 30.45 -0.57 -3.93
CA ASP A 349 30.88 0.29 -2.80
C ASP A 349 32.32 -0.03 -2.33
N LYS A 350 32.81 -1.24 -2.62
CA LYS A 350 34.18 -1.69 -2.29
C LYS A 350 35.17 -1.49 -3.44
N LEU A 351 34.74 -1.55 -4.71
CA LEU A 351 35.64 -1.44 -5.86
C LEU A 351 35.92 0.03 -6.27
N PHE A 352 34.96 0.95 -6.09
CA PHE A 352 35.08 2.34 -6.57
C PHE A 352 35.29 3.40 -5.48
N GLY A 353 35.40 3.01 -4.20
CA GLY A 353 36.07 3.79 -3.15
C GLY A 353 35.76 5.29 -3.11
N GLY A 354 34.47 5.66 -3.11
CA GLY A 354 34.06 7.06 -2.99
C GLY A 354 33.94 7.85 -4.30
N ILE A 355 33.90 7.19 -5.46
CA ILE A 355 33.47 7.86 -6.71
C ILE A 355 31.95 7.94 -6.74
N TYR A 356 31.47 9.14 -6.47
CA TYR A 356 30.06 9.47 -6.48
C TYR A 356 29.57 9.78 -7.90
N ASN A 357 28.28 9.55 -8.17
CA ASN A 357 27.63 10.13 -9.35
C ASN A 357 27.68 11.67 -9.28
N VAL A 358 27.37 12.34 -10.38
CA VAL A 358 27.52 13.80 -10.47
C VAL A 358 26.78 14.53 -9.34
N ILE A 359 25.52 14.16 -9.08
CA ILE A 359 24.72 14.82 -8.05
C ILE A 359 25.28 14.58 -6.64
N TYR A 360 25.68 13.35 -6.29
CA TYR A 360 26.27 13.03 -4.99
C TYR A 360 27.61 13.71 -4.78
N LYS A 361 28.43 13.90 -5.83
CA LYS A 361 29.68 14.68 -5.73
C LYS A 361 29.37 16.15 -5.46
N ALA A 362 28.45 16.74 -6.22
CA ALA A 362 28.02 18.13 -6.06
C ALA A 362 27.36 18.39 -4.69
N THR A 363 26.76 17.36 -4.09
CA THR A 363 26.04 17.42 -2.80
C THR A 363 26.70 16.59 -1.71
N SER A 364 28.02 16.41 -1.79
CA SER A 364 28.80 15.47 -0.97
C SER A 364 28.55 15.62 0.53
N GLN A 365 28.47 16.84 1.06
CA GLN A 365 28.18 17.08 2.48
C GLN A 365 26.84 16.44 2.90
N ALA A 366 25.77 16.72 2.16
CA ALA A 366 24.43 16.21 2.44
C ALA A 366 24.36 14.68 2.24
N PHE A 367 25.02 14.18 1.20
CA PHE A 367 25.13 12.75 0.93
C PHE A 367 25.85 11.98 2.06
N HIS A 368 26.98 12.52 2.55
CA HIS A 368 27.70 11.92 3.68
C HIS A 368 26.89 11.93 4.97
N GLU A 369 26.17 13.03 5.24
CA GLU A 369 25.26 13.10 6.39
C GLU A 369 24.18 12.01 6.30
N TYR A 370 23.53 11.89 5.14
CA TYR A 370 22.54 10.85 4.87
C TYR A 370 23.11 9.44 5.07
N GLY A 371 24.26 9.13 4.47
CA GLY A 371 24.93 7.84 4.64
C GLY A 371 25.33 7.54 6.09
N ASN A 372 25.74 8.55 6.85
CA ASN A 372 26.07 8.40 8.26
C ASN A 372 24.83 8.05 9.10
N VAL A 373 23.68 8.67 8.82
CA VAL A 373 22.41 8.34 9.47
C VAL A 373 22.01 6.91 9.14
N LEU A 374 22.04 6.49 7.87
CA LEU A 374 21.70 5.11 7.48
C LEU A 374 22.56 4.06 8.20
N LYS A 375 23.89 4.28 8.28
CA LYS A 375 24.82 3.40 8.99
C LYS A 375 24.51 3.26 10.48
N LYS A 376 23.91 4.27 11.13
CA LYS A 376 23.46 4.15 12.53
C LYS A 376 22.38 3.07 12.65
N PHE A 377 21.42 3.02 11.73
CA PHE A 377 20.30 2.07 11.78
C PHE A 377 20.68 0.65 11.37
N GLU A 378 21.68 0.47 10.49
CA GLU A 378 22.22 -0.85 10.14
C GLU A 378 22.90 -1.54 11.33
N LYS A 379 23.69 -0.82 12.13
CA LYS A 379 24.40 -1.37 13.29
C LYS A 379 23.48 -1.87 14.41
N HIS A 380 22.25 -1.40 14.46
CA HIS A 380 21.26 -1.79 15.48
C HIS A 380 20.40 -2.99 15.06
N ARG A 381 20.74 -3.70 13.97
CA ARG A 381 20.03 -4.91 13.53
C ARG A 381 20.23 -6.04 14.55
N LYS A 382 19.20 -6.30 15.36
CA LYS A 382 19.07 -7.51 16.18
C LYS A 382 17.97 -8.40 15.59
N GLY A 383 18.29 -9.66 15.30
CA GLY A 383 17.34 -10.73 14.94
C GLY A 383 17.17 -11.04 13.44
N THR A 384 16.44 -12.12 13.17
CA THR A 384 16.03 -12.62 11.85
C THR A 384 14.88 -11.79 11.29
N LYS A 385 15.14 -10.51 10.99
CA LYS A 385 14.14 -9.64 10.35
C LYS A 385 14.10 -9.85 8.83
N THR A 386 12.90 -9.82 8.24
CA THR A 386 12.65 -10.12 6.82
C THR A 386 13.04 -8.97 5.90
N LEU A 387 12.88 -7.72 6.34
CA LEU A 387 13.26 -6.53 5.56
C LEU A 387 14.61 -5.94 6.01
N SER A 388 15.45 -5.56 5.04
CA SER A 388 16.70 -4.83 5.25
C SER A 388 16.48 -3.39 5.74
N SER A 389 17.53 -2.73 6.22
CA SER A 389 17.42 -1.33 6.70
C SER A 389 16.97 -0.40 5.58
N LYS A 390 17.57 -0.49 4.38
CA LYS A 390 17.18 0.32 3.23
C LYS A 390 15.73 0.04 2.79
N GLN A 391 15.33 -1.24 2.76
CA GLN A 391 13.97 -1.65 2.41
C GLN A 391 12.91 -1.05 3.35
N ARG A 392 13.20 -0.90 4.65
CA ARG A 392 12.26 -0.26 5.60
C ARG A 392 11.93 1.19 5.25
N LEU A 393 12.84 1.91 4.59
CA LEU A 393 12.61 3.30 4.17
C LEU A 393 11.58 3.40 3.05
N LEU A 394 11.49 2.35 2.24
CA LEU A 394 10.62 2.26 1.07
C LEU A 394 9.20 1.78 1.42
N CYS A 395 8.93 1.47 2.68
CA CYS A 395 7.65 0.89 3.10
C CYS A 395 6.49 1.87 2.96
N THR A 396 5.35 1.35 2.48
CA THR A 396 4.07 2.07 2.42
C THR A 396 3.63 2.61 3.79
N PRO A 397 2.92 3.75 3.87
CA PRO A 397 2.34 4.27 5.11
C PRO A 397 1.05 3.59 5.55
N VAL A 398 0.46 2.72 4.72
CA VAL A 398 -0.87 2.14 4.97
C VAL A 398 -0.84 0.62 5.13
N VAL A 399 -1.77 0.10 5.93
CA VAL A 399 -2.10 -1.33 6.04
C VAL A 399 -3.55 -1.56 5.64
N ARG A 400 -3.83 -2.74 5.10
CA ARG A 400 -5.14 -3.11 4.56
C ARG A 400 -5.90 -4.01 5.52
N GLY A 401 -7.20 -3.76 5.66
CA GLY A 401 -8.00 -4.51 6.60
C GLY A 401 -9.48 -4.12 6.58
N TYR A 402 -10.18 -4.47 7.64
CA TYR A 402 -11.60 -4.29 7.81
C TYR A 402 -11.92 -3.45 9.05
N CYS A 403 -12.78 -2.43 8.89
CA CYS A 403 -13.31 -1.68 10.03
C CYS A 403 -14.58 -2.36 10.57
N LEU A 404 -14.54 -2.91 11.78
CA LEU A 404 -15.68 -3.61 12.38
C LEU A 404 -16.86 -2.67 12.68
N THR A 405 -16.58 -1.41 13.03
CA THR A 405 -17.62 -0.41 13.32
C THR A 405 -18.38 -0.01 12.07
N SER A 406 -17.67 0.25 10.97
CA SER A 406 -18.29 0.76 9.75
C SER A 406 -18.55 -0.31 8.69
N LYS A 407 -18.22 -1.57 9.00
CA LYS A 407 -18.43 -2.78 8.20
C LYS A 407 -17.92 -2.63 6.77
N SER A 408 -16.68 -2.16 6.64
CA SER A 408 -16.10 -1.88 5.33
C SER A 408 -14.60 -2.15 5.29
N TRP A 409 -14.16 -2.70 4.17
CA TRP A 409 -12.75 -2.78 3.79
C TRP A 409 -12.14 -1.39 3.66
N ALA A 410 -10.93 -1.21 4.19
CA ALA A 410 -10.23 0.06 4.20
C ALA A 410 -8.71 -0.06 4.24
N GLU A 411 -8.06 1.05 3.85
CA GLU A 411 -6.65 1.33 4.08
C GLU A 411 -6.52 2.23 5.32
N PHE A 412 -5.66 1.82 6.26
CA PHE A 412 -5.44 2.45 7.55
C PHE A 412 -4.00 2.94 7.66
N ASP A 413 -3.78 4.13 8.23
CA ASP A 413 -2.44 4.64 8.46
C ASP A 413 -1.77 3.85 9.58
N ILE A 414 -0.59 3.29 9.29
CA ILE A 414 0.17 2.43 10.23
C ILE A 414 0.44 3.14 11.55
N GLU A 415 0.68 4.45 11.50
CA GLU A 415 1.01 5.28 12.67
C GLU A 415 -0.18 5.47 13.63
N ASN A 416 -1.42 5.24 13.15
CA ASN A 416 -2.65 5.36 13.92
C ASN A 416 -3.19 4.01 14.45
N VAL A 417 -2.48 2.91 14.16
CA VAL A 417 -2.80 1.58 14.66
C VAL A 417 -2.20 1.39 16.06
N GLY A 418 -3.02 0.94 17.00
CA GLY A 418 -2.59 0.64 18.37
C GLY A 418 -3.24 -0.64 18.91
N PRO A 419 -2.74 -1.15 20.05
CA PRO A 419 -3.33 -2.34 20.66
C PRO A 419 -4.76 -2.08 21.12
N VAL A 420 -5.57 -3.13 21.09
CA VAL A 420 -6.94 -3.13 21.58
C VAL A 420 -6.94 -2.90 23.10
N ARG A 421 -7.66 -1.88 23.56
CA ARG A 421 -7.92 -1.68 25.00
C ARG A 421 -9.18 -2.43 25.39
N TRP A 422 -9.01 -3.55 26.09
CA TRP A 422 -10.08 -4.43 26.54
C TRP A 422 -10.68 -4.02 27.88
N SER A 423 -11.97 -4.32 28.06
CA SER A 423 -12.74 -4.02 29.25
C SER A 423 -12.82 -5.24 30.17
N GLU A 424 -11.74 -5.52 30.89
CA GLU A 424 -11.57 -6.71 31.77
C GLU A 424 -12.72 -6.98 32.74
N ASN A 425 -13.45 -5.94 33.16
CA ASN A 425 -14.55 -6.06 34.14
C ASN A 425 -15.96 -6.01 33.52
N ALA A 426 -16.08 -6.03 32.19
CA ALA A 426 -17.38 -5.93 31.52
C ALA A 426 -18.30 -7.10 31.90
N PHE A 427 -17.82 -8.34 31.74
CA PHE A 427 -18.61 -9.54 32.04
C PHE A 427 -18.89 -9.73 33.54
N ALA A 428 -17.97 -9.32 34.40
CA ALA A 428 -18.16 -9.35 35.85
C ALA A 428 -19.34 -8.45 36.28
N ARG A 429 -19.50 -7.28 35.66
CA ARG A 429 -20.56 -6.29 35.98
C ARG A 429 -21.93 -6.62 35.38
N LEU A 430 -21.98 -7.54 34.42
CA LEU A 430 -23.24 -7.97 33.81
C LEU A 430 -24.11 -8.68 34.85
N VAL A 431 -25.40 -8.37 34.90
CA VAL A 431 -26.34 -9.08 35.79
C VAL A 431 -26.98 -10.21 34.99
N LEU A 432 -26.70 -11.46 35.36
CA LEU A 432 -27.30 -12.66 34.79
C LEU A 432 -27.76 -13.60 35.91
N PRO A 433 -28.75 -14.47 35.67
CA PRO A 433 -29.14 -15.51 36.62
C PRO A 433 -27.94 -16.39 37.03
N HIS A 434 -28.02 -16.94 38.25
CA HIS A 434 -26.92 -17.72 38.84
C HIS A 434 -26.53 -18.91 37.95
N GLY A 435 -25.22 -19.15 37.77
CA GLY A 435 -24.67 -20.25 36.98
C GLY A 435 -24.58 -20.01 35.46
N TYR A 436 -25.36 -19.07 34.90
CA TYR A 436 -25.32 -18.80 33.46
C TYR A 436 -23.98 -18.25 32.99
N LYS A 437 -23.34 -17.41 33.82
CA LYS A 437 -22.00 -16.88 33.51
C LYS A 437 -20.96 -17.98 33.35
N ASP A 438 -21.02 -19.01 34.19
CA ASP A 438 -20.06 -20.11 34.18
C ASP A 438 -20.28 -21.02 32.98
N ILE A 439 -21.54 -21.24 32.60
CA ILE A 439 -21.90 -21.97 31.37
C ILE A 439 -21.38 -21.21 30.15
N ILE A 440 -21.70 -19.93 30.01
CA ILE A 440 -21.26 -19.09 28.88
C ILE A 440 -19.72 -19.13 28.78
N ARG A 441 -19.03 -18.92 29.91
CA ARG A 441 -17.58 -18.94 29.97
C ARG A 441 -17.00 -20.28 29.52
N ALA A 442 -17.49 -21.39 30.08
CA ALA A 442 -16.97 -22.73 29.79
C ALA A 442 -17.10 -23.07 28.30
N PHE A 443 -18.28 -22.81 27.70
CA PHE A 443 -18.50 -23.11 26.29
C PHE A 443 -17.68 -22.23 25.36
N VAL A 444 -17.63 -20.92 25.62
CA VAL A 444 -16.91 -19.99 24.75
C VAL A 444 -15.40 -20.23 24.84
N GLN A 445 -14.85 -20.51 26.02
CA GLN A 445 -13.43 -20.84 26.18
C GLN A 445 -13.05 -22.13 25.47
N GLU A 446 -13.82 -23.19 25.65
CA GLU A 446 -13.60 -24.47 24.97
C GLU A 446 -13.60 -24.26 23.44
N GLN A 447 -14.62 -23.57 22.93
CA GLN A 447 -14.80 -23.36 21.51
C GLN A 447 -13.71 -22.50 20.87
N LEU A 448 -13.21 -21.48 21.57
CA LEU A 448 -12.11 -20.63 21.10
C LEU A 448 -10.74 -21.30 21.24
N SER A 449 -10.62 -22.32 22.10
CA SER A 449 -9.37 -23.06 22.34
C SER A 449 -9.16 -24.26 21.41
N ARG A 450 -10.19 -24.66 20.65
CA ARG A 450 -10.07 -25.72 19.66
C ARG A 450 -9.14 -25.28 18.54
N ASP A 451 -7.91 -25.79 18.58
CA ASP A 451 -7.02 -25.81 17.41
C ASP A 451 -7.67 -26.70 16.33
N ASP A 452 -7.55 -26.31 15.07
CA ASP A 452 -8.17 -26.90 13.87
C ASP A 452 -7.87 -28.40 13.60
N GLY A 453 -7.29 -29.13 14.56
CA GLY A 453 -6.74 -30.48 14.41
C GLY A 453 -7.60 -31.66 14.92
N PHE A 454 -8.78 -31.43 15.51
CA PHE A 454 -9.63 -32.52 16.02
C PHE A 454 -10.99 -32.55 15.29
N ASP A 455 -11.02 -33.27 14.17
CA ASP A 455 -12.23 -33.47 13.38
C ASP A 455 -13.09 -34.57 14.03
N ASP A 456 -14.34 -34.23 14.33
CA ASP A 456 -15.36 -35.16 14.81
C ASP A 456 -15.74 -36.16 13.69
N ILE A 457 -16.48 -37.22 14.02
CA ILE A 457 -16.76 -38.40 13.15
C ILE A 457 -17.36 -38.05 11.75
N ILE A 458 -17.85 -36.81 11.57
CA ILE A 458 -18.22 -36.22 10.27
C ILE A 458 -17.58 -34.83 10.17
N SER A 459 -16.63 -34.65 9.25
CA SER A 459 -15.96 -33.37 9.00
C SER A 459 -16.97 -32.23 8.78
N GLY A 460 -16.98 -31.24 9.68
CA GLY A 460 -17.69 -29.97 9.49
C GLY A 460 -19.14 -29.86 9.99
N LYS A 461 -19.67 -30.79 10.77
CA LYS A 461 -20.99 -30.65 11.43
C LYS A 461 -20.86 -30.46 12.94
N GLY A 462 -21.68 -29.58 13.53
CA GLY A 462 -21.81 -29.43 14.99
C GLY A 462 -20.63 -28.74 15.68
N LEU A 463 -19.76 -28.07 14.94
CA LEU A 463 -18.57 -27.38 15.44
C LEU A 463 -18.81 -25.90 15.75
N GLY A 464 -20.05 -25.46 15.95
CA GLY A 464 -20.38 -24.06 16.22
C GLY A 464 -21.22 -23.93 17.48
N PHE A 465 -20.91 -22.97 18.33
CA PHE A 465 -21.67 -22.71 19.56
C PHE A 465 -22.64 -21.54 19.32
N ILE A 466 -23.93 -21.86 19.22
CA ILE A 466 -25.00 -20.88 18.96
C ILE A 466 -25.81 -20.66 20.24
N MET A 467 -25.89 -19.41 20.68
CA MET A 467 -26.66 -18.99 21.84
C MET A 467 -27.79 -18.05 21.44
N LEU A 468 -29.00 -18.33 21.92
CA LEU A 468 -30.16 -17.45 21.77
C LEU A 468 -30.39 -16.66 23.05
N LEU A 469 -30.33 -15.33 22.96
CA LEU A 469 -30.64 -14.39 24.02
C LEU A 469 -32.03 -13.81 23.76
N SER A 470 -33.00 -14.12 24.63
CA SER A 470 -34.40 -13.71 24.45
C SER A 470 -34.91 -12.95 25.68
N GLY A 471 -35.76 -11.94 25.48
CA GLY A 471 -36.31 -11.13 26.57
C GLY A 471 -36.69 -9.72 26.13
N ASP A 472 -37.18 -8.91 27.06
CA ASP A 472 -37.63 -7.56 26.75
C ASP A 472 -36.49 -6.63 26.26
N PRO A 473 -36.80 -5.53 25.55
CA PRO A 473 -35.81 -4.55 25.16
C PRO A 473 -35.11 -3.91 26.37
N GLY A 474 -33.78 -3.82 26.33
CA GLY A 474 -32.99 -3.09 27.34
C GLY A 474 -32.62 -3.88 28.60
N VAL A 475 -32.80 -5.21 28.60
CA VAL A 475 -32.38 -6.12 29.70
C VAL A 475 -30.92 -6.59 29.62
N GLY A 476 -30.18 -6.20 28.58
CA GLY A 476 -28.74 -6.49 28.47
C GLY A 476 -28.32 -7.58 27.48
N LYS A 477 -29.22 -8.06 26.60
CA LYS A 477 -28.91 -9.11 25.59
C LYS A 477 -27.66 -8.81 24.75
N THR A 478 -27.66 -7.70 24.01
CA THR A 478 -26.51 -7.24 23.21
C THR A 478 -25.25 -7.04 24.07
N LEU A 479 -25.42 -6.48 25.27
CA LEU A 479 -24.34 -6.24 26.23
C LEU A 479 -23.68 -7.54 26.69
N THR A 480 -24.40 -8.65 26.75
CA THR A 480 -23.83 -9.97 27.08
C THR A 480 -22.81 -10.40 26.03
N ALA A 481 -23.16 -10.34 24.74
CA ALA A 481 -22.24 -10.69 23.67
C ALA A 481 -21.02 -9.76 23.64
N GLU A 482 -21.23 -8.44 23.79
CA GLU A 482 -20.15 -7.46 23.91
C GLU A 482 -19.21 -7.75 25.09
N SER A 483 -19.78 -8.08 26.25
CA SER A 483 -19.01 -8.36 27.46
C SER A 483 -18.19 -9.65 27.35
N VAL A 484 -18.74 -10.68 26.68
CA VAL A 484 -18.05 -11.94 26.42
C VAL A 484 -16.87 -11.70 25.46
N ALA A 485 -17.07 -10.93 24.38
CA ALA A 485 -15.98 -10.62 23.46
C ALA A 485 -14.85 -9.86 24.15
N GLU A 486 -15.20 -8.94 25.05
CA GLU A 486 -14.23 -8.18 25.85
C GLU A 486 -13.52 -9.01 26.93
N GLU A 487 -14.15 -10.03 27.53
CA GLU A 487 -13.48 -10.95 28.48
C GLU A 487 -12.56 -11.96 27.76
N MET A 488 -12.97 -12.41 26.56
CA MET A 488 -12.22 -13.42 25.78
C MET A 488 -11.15 -12.82 24.87
N HIS A 489 -11.03 -11.49 24.84
CA HIS A 489 -10.15 -10.73 23.93
C HIS A 489 -10.35 -11.12 22.45
N GLN A 490 -11.60 -11.37 22.05
CA GLN A 490 -11.94 -11.74 20.67
C GLN A 490 -12.66 -10.60 19.93
N PRO A 491 -12.49 -10.48 18.60
CA PRO A 491 -13.26 -9.53 17.82
C PRO A 491 -14.76 -9.82 17.91
N LEU A 492 -15.58 -8.77 17.98
CA LEU A 492 -17.04 -8.88 17.87
C LEU A 492 -17.48 -8.37 16.50
N TYR A 493 -18.04 -9.25 15.69
CA TYR A 493 -18.76 -8.88 14.48
C TYR A 493 -20.25 -8.78 14.80
N SER A 494 -20.75 -7.55 14.97
CA SER A 494 -22.18 -7.32 15.20
C SER A 494 -22.87 -7.00 13.88
N MET A 495 -24.00 -7.64 13.60
CA MET A 495 -24.84 -7.42 12.43
C MET A 495 -26.31 -7.37 12.85
N SER A 496 -27.09 -6.46 12.26
CA SER A 496 -28.54 -6.43 12.49
C SER A 496 -29.29 -7.15 11.37
N ALA A 497 -30.51 -7.63 11.65
CA ALA A 497 -31.33 -8.31 10.64
C ALA A 497 -31.53 -7.51 9.35
N GLY A 498 -31.60 -6.17 9.43
CA GLY A 498 -31.77 -5.29 8.28
C GLY A 498 -30.53 -5.17 7.38
N GLU A 499 -29.34 -5.52 7.85
CA GLU A 499 -28.11 -5.45 7.07
C GLU A 499 -27.88 -6.68 6.19
N LEU A 500 -28.65 -7.75 6.39
CA LEU A 500 -28.53 -8.97 5.58
C LEU A 500 -29.11 -8.78 4.16
N GLY A 501 -29.94 -7.76 3.93
CA GLY A 501 -30.58 -7.49 2.65
C GLY A 501 -32.07 -7.81 2.65
N GLU A 502 -32.72 -7.52 1.52
CA GLU A 502 -34.18 -7.63 1.38
C GLU A 502 -34.60 -8.88 0.61
N THR A 503 -33.70 -9.40 -0.24
CA THR A 503 -33.95 -10.58 -1.06
C THR A 503 -33.26 -11.82 -0.50
N ALA A 504 -33.80 -13.00 -0.81
CA ALA A 504 -33.20 -14.26 -0.36
C ALA A 504 -31.77 -14.48 -0.87
N ALA A 505 -31.43 -13.95 -2.05
CA ALA A 505 -30.07 -14.04 -2.58
C ALA A 505 -29.11 -13.13 -1.81
N GLU A 506 -29.49 -11.86 -1.58
CA GLU A 506 -28.67 -10.93 -0.80
C GLU A 506 -28.41 -11.42 0.62
N VAL A 507 -29.43 -12.00 1.28
CA VAL A 507 -29.30 -12.60 2.61
C VAL A 507 -28.39 -13.82 2.58
N GLU A 508 -28.48 -14.67 1.57
CA GLU A 508 -27.60 -15.83 1.42
C GLU A 508 -26.14 -15.40 1.24
N ASP A 509 -25.87 -14.47 0.33
CA ASP A 509 -24.52 -13.96 0.03
C ASP A 509 -23.92 -13.23 1.24
N SER A 510 -24.71 -12.36 1.88
CA SER A 510 -24.26 -11.59 3.05
C SER A 510 -23.97 -12.49 4.25
N LEU A 511 -24.84 -13.47 4.51
CA LEU A 511 -24.65 -14.41 5.61
C LEU A 511 -23.45 -15.32 5.34
N GLU A 512 -23.30 -15.82 4.11
CA GLU A 512 -22.13 -16.63 3.72
C GLU A 512 -20.82 -15.89 3.94
N LEU A 513 -20.73 -14.65 3.45
CA LEU A 513 -19.56 -13.80 3.67
C LEU A 513 -19.28 -13.57 5.15
N VAL A 514 -20.29 -13.23 5.96
CA VAL A 514 -20.10 -12.92 7.38
C VAL A 514 -19.70 -14.16 8.17
N LEU A 515 -20.27 -15.33 7.89
CA LEU A 515 -19.89 -16.60 8.54
C LEU A 515 -18.46 -16.98 8.18
N GLU A 516 -18.04 -16.78 6.93
CA GLU A 516 -16.66 -17.02 6.50
C GLU A 516 -15.67 -16.07 7.19
N LEU A 517 -15.96 -14.76 7.18
CA LEU A 517 -15.09 -13.76 7.82
C LEU A 517 -14.98 -14.00 9.33
N THR A 518 -16.09 -14.28 10.01
CA THR A 518 -16.07 -14.55 11.45
C THR A 518 -15.33 -15.84 11.80
N SER A 519 -15.47 -16.90 11.00
CA SER A 519 -14.69 -18.12 11.17
C SER A 519 -13.20 -17.86 10.96
N LYS A 520 -12.82 -17.14 9.91
CA LYS A 520 -11.42 -16.81 9.61
C LYS A 520 -10.76 -15.94 10.67
N TRP A 521 -11.51 -14.98 11.21
CA TRP A 521 -11.00 -14.04 12.21
C TRP A 521 -11.12 -14.57 13.64
N ASN A 522 -11.62 -15.80 13.82
CA ASN A 522 -12.03 -16.35 15.11
C ASN A 522 -12.92 -15.36 15.91
N ALA A 523 -13.76 -14.61 15.20
CA ALA A 523 -14.58 -13.54 15.76
C ALA A 523 -15.90 -14.09 16.30
N ILE A 524 -16.36 -13.51 17.40
CA ILE A 524 -17.70 -13.74 17.92
C ILE A 524 -18.70 -13.03 17.00
N LEU A 525 -19.66 -13.77 16.45
CA LEU A 525 -20.72 -13.22 15.62
C LEU A 525 -21.93 -12.88 16.49
N LEU A 526 -22.41 -11.64 16.45
CA LEU A 526 -23.65 -11.21 17.07
C LEU A 526 -24.65 -10.83 15.97
N LEU A 527 -25.74 -11.57 15.86
CA LEU A 527 -26.88 -11.21 15.03
C LEU A 527 -27.97 -10.61 15.93
N ASP A 528 -28.12 -9.29 15.87
CA ASP A 528 -29.05 -8.52 16.69
C ASP A 528 -30.42 -8.41 16.02
N GLU A 529 -31.49 -8.53 16.82
CA GLU A 529 -32.90 -8.40 16.40
C GLU A 529 -33.32 -9.41 15.31
N CYS A 530 -32.97 -10.69 15.50
CA CYS A 530 -33.24 -11.78 14.55
C CYS A 530 -34.69 -12.27 14.50
N ASP A 531 -35.65 -11.55 15.10
CA ASP A 531 -37.05 -11.95 15.21
C ASP A 531 -37.63 -12.38 13.84
N MET A 532 -37.25 -11.67 12.76
CA MET A 532 -37.70 -11.99 11.40
C MET A 532 -37.33 -13.40 10.94
N PHE A 533 -36.14 -13.89 11.31
CA PHE A 533 -35.59 -15.17 10.86
C PHE A 533 -35.91 -16.34 11.79
N LEU A 534 -36.29 -16.05 13.03
CA LEU A 534 -36.52 -17.06 14.05
C LEU A 534 -38.00 -17.47 14.16
N GLU A 535 -38.93 -16.68 13.61
CA GLU A 535 -40.36 -16.96 13.69
C GLU A 535 -40.82 -18.21 12.93
N THR A 536 -41.93 -18.81 13.39
CA THR A 536 -42.56 -19.98 12.76
C THR A 536 -42.94 -19.72 11.31
N ARG A 537 -42.68 -20.70 10.44
CA ARG A 537 -43.08 -20.67 9.03
C ARG A 537 -44.59 -20.59 8.88
N THR A 538 -45.06 -19.72 7.99
CA THR A 538 -46.49 -19.62 7.65
C THR A 538 -46.71 -19.95 6.18
N THR A 539 -47.81 -20.62 5.84
CA THR A 539 -48.10 -20.99 4.43
C THR A 539 -48.33 -19.78 3.52
N ALA A 540 -48.62 -18.62 4.08
CA ALA A 540 -48.87 -17.37 3.36
C ALA A 540 -47.58 -16.66 2.91
N ASP A 541 -46.45 -16.84 3.61
CA ASP A 541 -45.22 -16.09 3.36
C ASP A 541 -44.07 -16.98 2.84
N ILE A 542 -44.12 -17.27 1.54
CA ILE A 542 -43.10 -18.06 0.84
C ILE A 542 -41.73 -17.38 0.90
N ARG A 543 -41.68 -16.03 0.84
CA ARG A 543 -40.40 -15.29 0.83
C ARG A 543 -39.69 -15.47 2.17
N ARG A 544 -40.41 -15.26 3.28
CA ARG A 544 -39.87 -15.44 4.62
C ARG A 544 -39.48 -16.89 4.91
N ASN A 545 -40.30 -17.86 4.51
CA ASN A 545 -39.98 -19.27 4.69
C ASN A 545 -38.68 -19.67 3.97
N ARG A 546 -38.41 -19.07 2.81
CA ARG A 546 -37.14 -19.25 2.10
C ARG A 546 -35.97 -18.68 2.91
N LEU A 547 -36.11 -17.48 3.49
CA LEU A 547 -35.09 -16.89 4.37
C LEU A 547 -34.79 -17.77 5.58
N ILE A 548 -35.83 -18.25 6.28
CA ILE A 548 -35.70 -19.17 7.43
C ILE A 548 -34.94 -20.44 7.01
N SER A 549 -35.25 -20.98 5.84
CA SER A 549 -34.61 -22.20 5.33
C SER A 549 -33.13 -21.98 5.00
N ILE A 550 -32.77 -20.84 4.40
CA ILE A 550 -31.36 -20.46 4.12
C ILE A 550 -30.61 -20.30 5.43
N PHE A 551 -31.20 -19.58 6.39
CA PHE A 551 -30.59 -19.32 7.69
C PHE A 551 -30.30 -20.63 8.45
N LEU A 552 -31.27 -21.52 8.58
CA LEU A 552 -31.09 -22.85 9.21
C LEU A 552 -30.01 -23.69 8.53
N LYS A 553 -29.95 -23.67 7.19
CA LYS A 553 -28.92 -24.38 6.42
C LYS A 553 -27.52 -23.85 6.75
N LYS A 554 -27.35 -22.53 6.82
CA LYS A 554 -26.05 -21.90 7.08
C LYS A 554 -25.61 -22.09 8.54
N LEU A 555 -26.54 -22.09 9.51
CA LEU A 555 -26.24 -22.38 10.92
C LEU A 555 -25.72 -23.81 11.15
N GLU A 556 -26.14 -24.79 10.34
CA GLU A 556 -25.73 -26.20 10.52
C GLU A 556 -24.23 -26.43 10.33
N TYR A 557 -23.59 -25.61 9.48
CA TYR A 557 -22.17 -25.73 9.13
C TYR A 557 -21.31 -24.60 9.72
N TYR A 558 -21.90 -23.73 10.55
CA TYR A 558 -21.16 -22.63 11.15
C TYR A 558 -20.12 -23.17 12.14
N ARG A 559 -18.90 -22.61 12.06
CA ARG A 559 -17.78 -22.90 12.96
C ARG A 559 -17.42 -21.60 13.69
N GLY A 560 -17.59 -21.59 15.01
CA GLY A 560 -17.33 -20.39 15.82
C GLY A 560 -18.40 -20.16 16.90
N VAL A 561 -18.40 -18.96 17.48
CA VAL A 561 -19.32 -18.56 18.54
C VAL A 561 -20.31 -17.53 17.98
N MET A 562 -21.61 -17.83 18.08
CA MET A 562 -22.67 -16.96 17.61
C MET A 562 -23.67 -16.64 18.72
N PHE A 563 -23.99 -15.35 18.86
CA PHE A 563 -25.08 -14.86 19.68
C PHE A 563 -26.21 -14.36 18.77
N LEU A 564 -27.41 -14.88 19.00
CA LEU A 564 -28.65 -14.42 18.39
C LEU A 564 -29.43 -13.64 19.45
N THR A 565 -29.94 -12.45 19.13
CA THR A 565 -30.86 -11.75 20.02
C THR A 565 -32.26 -11.73 19.44
N SER A 566 -33.26 -11.87 20.31
CA SER A 566 -34.68 -11.80 19.97
C SER A 566 -35.46 -11.09 21.07
N ASN A 567 -36.49 -10.36 20.67
CA ASN A 567 -37.45 -9.75 21.60
C ASN A 567 -38.73 -10.58 21.76
N ARG A 568 -38.92 -11.63 20.95
CA ARG A 568 -40.15 -12.45 20.91
C ARG A 568 -39.84 -13.86 21.40
N ILE A 569 -40.30 -14.20 22.60
CA ILE A 569 -40.02 -15.51 23.23
C ILE A 569 -40.94 -16.63 22.70
N SER A 570 -42.09 -16.29 22.11
CA SER A 570 -43.23 -17.22 21.97
C SER A 570 -43.40 -17.92 20.62
N ASP A 571 -42.75 -17.45 19.56
CA ASP A 571 -43.12 -17.79 18.17
C ASP A 571 -41.98 -18.45 17.36
N PHE A 572 -41.13 -19.26 17.98
CA PHE A 572 -39.96 -19.83 17.28
C PHE A 572 -40.30 -20.98 16.33
N ASP A 573 -39.62 -21.08 15.19
CA ASP A 573 -39.64 -22.30 14.37
C ASP A 573 -38.93 -23.44 15.13
N PRO A 574 -39.61 -24.58 15.39
CA PRO A 574 -39.03 -25.71 16.12
C PRO A 574 -37.72 -26.25 15.51
N ALA A 575 -37.46 -26.01 14.23
CA ALA A 575 -36.21 -26.41 13.57
C ALA A 575 -34.95 -25.71 14.11
N PHE A 576 -35.09 -24.63 14.90
CA PHE A 576 -33.99 -23.97 15.58
C PHE A 576 -33.55 -24.69 16.86
N GLU A 577 -34.42 -25.47 17.50
CA GLU A 577 -34.10 -26.17 18.76
C GLU A 577 -32.94 -27.15 18.60
N SER A 578 -32.77 -27.73 17.42
CA SER A 578 -31.67 -28.67 17.12
C SER A 578 -30.33 -27.99 16.78
N ARG A 579 -30.30 -26.65 16.66
CA ARG A 579 -29.12 -25.87 16.27
C ARG A 579 -28.67 -24.89 17.36
N ILE A 580 -29.56 -24.49 18.26
CA ILE A 580 -29.27 -23.62 19.39
C ILE A 580 -28.79 -24.48 20.57
N HIS A 581 -27.60 -24.20 21.07
CA HIS A 581 -26.99 -24.96 22.16
C HIS A 581 -27.45 -24.48 23.52
N LEU A 582 -27.67 -23.17 23.65
CA LEU A 582 -28.14 -22.55 24.88
C LEU A 582 -29.14 -21.44 24.56
N THR A 583 -30.31 -21.52 25.21
CA THR A 583 -31.28 -20.42 25.21
C THR A 583 -31.26 -19.76 26.58
N VAL A 584 -30.94 -18.46 26.59
CA VAL A 584 -30.96 -17.61 27.79
C VAL A 584 -32.19 -16.73 27.73
N HIS A 585 -33.10 -16.98 28.66
CA HIS A 585 -34.28 -16.15 28.88
C HIS A 585 -33.97 -15.08 29.91
N TYR A 586 -34.03 -13.81 29.49
CA TYR A 586 -33.84 -12.66 30.36
C TYR A 586 -35.19 -12.28 30.97
N PRO A 587 -35.38 -12.45 32.28
CA PRO A 587 -36.59 -11.96 32.94
C PRO A 587 -36.62 -10.43 32.93
N ALA A 588 -37.79 -9.87 33.22
CA ALA A 588 -37.90 -8.47 33.56
C ALA A 588 -36.97 -8.14 34.75
N LEU A 589 -36.33 -6.97 34.71
CA LEU A 589 -35.40 -6.56 35.76
C LEU A 589 -36.15 -6.33 37.07
N ASP A 590 -35.78 -7.06 38.13
CA ASP A 590 -36.28 -6.83 39.48
C ASP A 590 -35.64 -5.58 40.14
N THR A 591 -36.14 -5.20 41.31
CA THR A 591 -35.66 -4.03 42.04
C THR A 591 -34.17 -4.13 42.39
N ASP A 592 -33.69 -5.32 42.76
CA ASP A 592 -32.29 -5.55 43.14
C ASP A 592 -31.34 -5.43 41.94
N SER A 593 -31.74 -5.99 40.80
CA SER A 593 -31.03 -5.86 39.52
C SER A 593 -30.98 -4.40 39.08
N ARG A 594 -32.10 -3.66 39.17
CA ARG A 594 -32.12 -2.22 38.86
C ARG A 594 -31.22 -1.43 39.81
N LEU A 595 -31.24 -1.73 41.11
CA LEU A 595 -30.34 -1.10 42.09
C LEU A 595 -28.87 -1.35 41.75
N HIS A 596 -28.51 -2.57 41.38
CA HIS A 596 -27.16 -2.90 40.93
C HIS A 596 -26.77 -2.10 39.69
N ILE A 597 -27.66 -2.01 38.70
CA ILE A 597 -27.44 -1.23 37.46
C ILE A 597 -27.26 0.27 37.77
N TRP A 598 -28.08 0.84 38.65
CA TRP A 598 -27.94 2.23 39.12
C TRP A 598 -26.59 2.46 39.77
N LYS A 599 -26.19 1.61 40.73
CA LYS A 599 -24.88 1.69 41.40
C LYS A 599 -23.73 1.62 40.39
N THR A 600 -23.80 0.71 39.44
CA THR A 600 -22.79 0.54 38.39
C THR A 600 -22.68 1.80 37.54
N PHE A 601 -23.77 2.34 37.00
CA PHE A 601 -23.70 3.53 36.16
C PHE A 601 -23.28 4.80 36.90
N VAL A 602 -23.69 4.98 38.16
CA VAL A 602 -23.27 6.12 39.00
C VAL A 602 -21.78 6.08 39.29
N ARG A 603 -21.22 4.89 39.59
CA ARG A 603 -19.78 4.69 39.81
C ARG A 603 -18.96 4.77 38.52
N MET A 604 -19.56 4.46 37.36
CA MET A 604 -18.92 4.56 36.05
C MET A 604 -18.83 6.03 35.60
N GLY A 605 -17.81 6.74 36.09
CA GLY A 605 -17.46 8.11 35.69
C GLY A 605 -16.72 8.82 36.83
N ASN A 606 -15.60 9.49 36.54
CA ASN A 606 -14.77 10.23 37.52
C ASN A 606 -15.44 11.50 38.07
N SER A 607 -16.76 11.49 38.27
CA SER A 607 -17.51 12.64 38.77
C SER A 607 -18.00 12.35 40.18
N ASP A 608 -17.68 13.23 41.12
CA ASP A 608 -18.27 13.21 42.45
C ASP A 608 -19.79 13.15 42.34
N SER A 609 -20.38 12.15 42.98
CA SER A 609 -21.82 11.95 43.05
C SER A 609 -22.24 12.14 44.50
N ARG A 610 -23.26 12.97 44.73
CA ARG A 610 -23.93 13.15 46.03
C ARG A 610 -25.04 12.12 46.26
N LEU A 611 -25.31 11.24 45.31
CA LEU A 611 -26.32 10.17 45.45
C LEU A 611 -25.86 9.15 46.48
N SER A 612 -26.63 8.97 47.54
CA SER A 612 -26.43 7.93 48.55
C SER A 612 -27.00 6.58 48.10
N ASP A 613 -26.57 5.49 48.74
CA ASP A 613 -27.13 4.15 48.47
C ASP A 613 -28.65 4.09 48.75
N LYS A 614 -29.17 4.94 49.64
CA LYS A 614 -30.61 5.07 49.91
C LYS A 614 -31.34 5.72 48.73
N ASP A 615 -30.77 6.78 48.16
CA ASP A 615 -31.35 7.46 46.99
C ASP A 615 -31.42 6.50 45.79
N LEU A 616 -30.38 5.69 45.59
CA LEU A 616 -30.36 4.68 44.54
C LEU A 616 -31.40 3.57 44.77
N ALA A 617 -31.64 3.17 46.02
CA ALA A 617 -32.69 2.21 46.36
C ALA A 617 -34.07 2.76 46.00
N THR A 618 -34.36 4.02 46.33
CA THR A 618 -35.62 4.68 45.93
C THR A 618 -35.75 4.80 44.41
N LEU A 619 -34.67 5.12 43.70
CA LEU A 619 -34.68 5.18 42.24
C LEU A 619 -34.92 3.81 41.59
N ALA A 620 -34.46 2.72 42.22
CA ALA A 620 -34.62 1.35 41.74
C ALA A 620 -36.06 0.83 41.84
N GLU A 621 -36.94 1.46 42.63
CA GLU A 621 -38.36 1.12 42.69
C GLU A 621 -39.09 1.43 41.37
N ASN A 622 -38.57 2.37 40.58
CA ASN A 622 -39.15 2.70 39.28
C ASN A 622 -38.95 1.55 38.27
N GLU A 623 -40.03 1.08 37.65
CA GLU A 623 -40.02 0.03 36.63
C GLU A 623 -39.47 0.54 35.29
N ILE A 624 -38.14 0.66 35.21
CA ILE A 624 -37.42 1.11 34.02
C ILE A 624 -36.32 0.12 33.64
N ASN A 625 -36.05 0.00 32.33
CA ASN A 625 -35.01 -0.90 31.83
C ASN A 625 -33.60 -0.30 31.93
N GLY A 626 -32.57 -1.14 31.77
CA GLY A 626 -31.17 -0.73 31.90
C GLY A 626 -30.76 0.38 30.91
N ARG A 627 -31.31 0.37 29.69
CA ARG A 627 -31.09 1.42 28.67
C ARG A 627 -31.66 2.77 29.13
N GLN A 628 -32.86 2.76 29.73
CA GLN A 628 -33.49 3.95 30.29
C GLN A 628 -32.67 4.52 31.47
N ILE A 629 -32.20 3.66 32.38
CA ILE A 629 -31.35 4.05 33.52
C ILE A 629 -30.07 4.73 33.03
N LYS A 630 -29.35 4.10 32.08
CA LYS A 630 -28.12 4.67 31.47
C LYS A 630 -28.36 6.05 30.89
N ASN A 631 -29.47 6.21 30.15
CA ASN A 631 -29.84 7.49 29.55
C ASN A 631 -30.16 8.55 30.61
N ILE A 632 -30.85 8.18 31.69
CA ILE A 632 -31.17 9.11 32.79
C ILE A 632 -29.88 9.61 33.45
N ILE A 633 -28.94 8.72 33.81
CA ILE A 633 -27.66 9.10 34.40
C ILE A 633 -26.84 9.97 33.46
N LYS A 634 -26.79 9.63 32.16
CA LYS A 634 -26.05 10.42 31.17
C LYS A 634 -26.58 11.85 31.07
N THR A 635 -27.90 12.01 30.96
CA THR A 635 -28.54 13.34 30.91
C THR A 635 -28.38 14.08 32.24
N GLY A 636 -28.56 13.40 33.37
CA GLY A 636 -28.36 14.00 34.70
C GLY A 636 -26.93 14.53 34.89
N ARG A 637 -25.93 13.78 34.41
CA ARG A 637 -24.53 14.24 34.43
C ARG A 637 -24.30 15.45 33.55
N LEU A 638 -24.89 15.50 32.36
CA LEU A 638 -24.81 16.67 31.48
C LEU A 638 -25.36 17.92 32.18
N LEU A 639 -26.52 17.81 32.83
CA LEU A 639 -27.12 18.89 33.61
C LEU A 639 -26.22 19.33 34.77
N SER A 640 -25.73 18.38 35.57
CA SER A 640 -24.86 18.67 36.71
C SER A 640 -23.54 19.33 36.30
N LYS A 641 -22.96 18.91 35.17
CA LYS A 641 -21.74 19.49 34.60
C LYS A 641 -21.96 20.91 34.12
N GLN A 642 -23.11 21.20 33.51
CA GLN A 642 -23.50 22.57 33.12
C GLN A 642 -23.64 23.48 34.34
N GLN A 643 -24.20 22.94 35.43
CA GLN A 643 -24.38 23.66 36.69
C GLN A 643 -23.12 23.69 37.57
N LYS A 644 -22.04 23.02 37.16
CA LYS A 644 -20.77 22.87 37.91
C LYS A 644 -20.95 22.31 39.32
N VAL A 645 -21.94 21.44 39.51
CA VAL A 645 -22.19 20.75 40.78
C VAL A 645 -22.07 19.23 40.61
N PRO A 646 -21.76 18.48 41.68
CA PRO A 646 -21.84 17.02 41.69
C PRO A 646 -23.23 16.51 41.29
N LEU A 647 -23.28 15.34 40.65
CA LEU A 647 -24.54 14.67 40.33
C LEU A 647 -25.32 14.42 41.63
N GLY A 648 -26.53 14.94 41.69
CA GLY A 648 -27.43 14.86 42.86
C GLY A 648 -28.82 14.40 42.45
N MET A 649 -29.65 14.07 43.46
CA MET A 649 -31.00 13.56 43.26
C MET A 649 -31.87 14.53 42.43
N GLU A 650 -31.71 15.84 42.62
CA GLU A 650 -32.46 16.85 41.86
C GLU A 650 -32.30 16.73 40.34
N HIS A 651 -31.11 16.34 39.87
CA HIS A 651 -30.82 16.19 38.44
C HIS A 651 -31.50 14.95 37.87
N VAL A 652 -31.48 13.84 38.64
CA VAL A 652 -32.07 12.57 38.22
C VAL A 652 -33.58 12.67 38.19
N GLU A 653 -34.20 13.26 39.22
CA GLU A 653 -35.63 13.50 39.29
C GLU A 653 -36.11 14.44 38.18
N MET A 654 -35.36 15.50 37.88
CA MET A 654 -35.69 16.40 36.77
C MET A 654 -35.74 15.64 35.44
N VAL A 655 -34.76 14.78 35.16
CA VAL A 655 -34.76 13.97 33.94
C VAL A 655 -35.91 12.95 33.92
N LEU A 656 -36.23 12.34 35.07
CA LEU A 656 -37.39 11.45 35.20
C LEU A 656 -38.71 12.17 34.92
N LYS A 657 -38.92 13.38 35.49
CA LYS A 657 -40.10 14.21 35.24
C LYS A 657 -40.26 14.57 33.77
N VAL A 658 -39.18 15.04 33.14
CA VAL A 658 -39.17 15.38 31.71
C VAL A 658 -39.51 14.17 30.85
N LYS A 659 -38.97 12.98 31.17
CA LYS A 659 -39.27 11.75 30.42
C LYS A 659 -40.71 11.27 30.59
N ARG A 660 -41.32 11.49 31.76
CA ARG A 660 -42.73 11.15 32.01
C ARG A 660 -43.71 12.10 31.34
N GLY A 661 -43.22 13.25 30.85
CA GLY A 661 -44.08 14.30 30.30
C GLY A 661 -44.86 15.05 31.37
N ASP A 662 -44.43 14.96 32.64
CA ASP A 662 -45.07 15.62 33.77
C ASP A 662 -44.70 17.12 33.79
N PHE A 663 -45.20 17.87 32.82
CA PHE A 663 -45.24 19.34 32.87
C PHE A 663 -46.58 19.75 33.49
N ARG A 664 -46.54 20.13 34.76
CA ARG A 664 -47.61 20.91 35.40
C ARG A 664 -47.11 22.29 35.72
#